data_AF-A0A376C1J1-F1
#
_entry.id   AF-A0A376C1J1-F1
#
_cell.length_a   1.000
_cell.length_b   1.000
_cell.length_c   1.000
_cell.angle_alpha   90.00
_cell.angle_beta   90.00
_cell.angle_gamma   90.00
#
_symmetry.space_group_name_H-M   'P 1'
#
loop_
_entity.id
_entity.type
_entity.pdbx_description
1 polymer ?
#
loop_
_entity_poly.entity_id
_entity_poly.type
_entity_poly.pdbx_seq_one_letter_code
_entity_poly.pdbx_strand_id
1 'polypeptide(L)'
;MKKNYLFFLLLLLLLFQSALYRAQNITVNPGEMPNSVVACGDPGNFKFNIFGPLAQGTVITTTLPAGIKFKSLISGDVTATATTTGATFKLNNELTSASSILTVTYAVDTPCTTVTENTITYKTGSITKTVDFPQIQYSLLEVTSVTPNSNTINVFASQDFAFKIKQSAATYSKNVKVLITHSTNVSLSTAVGTLTLGIPTSGSQTDIIEFSGSDIASFGNGNNQLDQNEELSGIVKAKLLGCTSGETLSFRAAYGCGSFSSCTTGNVTSVGLNATPVSDPNLTMTQTKKPWPGFLKADYSSAVYELKNNGNGPAYNVKVKLGFSRNGINPEVRDYLNFFDFSVNGVLMSENNDIAQFNFTSDPDGPGGLQDLDGDGFFDDLPAGATVIMNAKLEQTLNTMNEQCRAGYYNGAGTSGVDTVRWRLIYTNSCNADKSITENSDNLGTNTPYTLGIIAQTSDISAPNGNVNFNATNNSFSAIYNFGNNNTSISSGAGFMTNGSGAFWRVKAILPAGISINTSSAITYSDNRFTVTYNSAISNPSTQTYYFDLKPSATNQGNANLNIYNRLTLPLVVDPSCNSNGVYNIKFSSALYRDANNVYIPELGCTTTPNFSLGCGTLTALSIENFDLKRQTFGYINAAGTQLATESNINGIELNNYLNGDKAVAAYQLKIVDPTIKEAKLLFEYDKFNWFRKRRS
;
A
#
# COMPACT_ATOMS: atom_id res chain seq x y z
N MET A 1 105.41 14.06 -85.34
CA MET A 1 104.90 13.47 -84.08
C MET A 1 104.35 14.57 -83.13
N LYS A 2 103.27 15.29 -83.49
CA LYS A 2 102.74 16.40 -82.66
C LYS A 2 101.21 16.58 -82.69
N LYS A 3 100.41 15.60 -83.11
CA LYS A 3 98.95 15.75 -83.27
C LYS A 3 98.04 14.88 -82.38
N ASN A 4 98.58 13.97 -81.56
CA ASN A 4 97.75 13.01 -80.81
C ASN A 4 97.67 13.23 -79.29
N TYR A 5 98.46 14.15 -78.71
CA TYR A 5 98.43 14.38 -77.25
C TYR A 5 97.29 15.30 -76.79
N LEU A 6 96.84 16.25 -77.62
CA LEU A 6 95.79 17.19 -77.22
C LEU A 6 94.40 16.53 -77.16
N PHE A 7 94.12 15.57 -78.05
CA PHE A 7 92.84 14.86 -78.08
C PHE A 7 92.73 13.83 -76.94
N PHE A 8 93.84 13.17 -76.57
CA PHE A 8 93.85 12.22 -75.45
C PHE A 8 93.78 12.95 -74.10
N LEU A 9 94.42 14.13 -73.96
CA LEU A 9 94.34 14.95 -72.75
C LEU A 9 92.93 15.59 -72.58
N LEU A 10 92.27 16.02 -73.66
CA LEU A 10 90.90 16.53 -73.59
C LEU A 10 89.89 15.41 -73.27
N LEU A 11 90.07 14.21 -73.83
CA LEU A 11 89.21 13.05 -73.54
C LEU A 11 89.43 12.55 -72.10
N LEU A 12 90.66 12.57 -71.59
CA LEU A 12 90.95 12.26 -70.19
C LEU A 12 90.40 13.34 -69.25
N LEU A 13 90.48 14.64 -69.59
CA LEU A 13 89.85 15.71 -68.81
C LEU A 13 88.31 15.69 -68.88
N LEU A 14 87.71 15.26 -69.99
CA LEU A 14 86.25 15.04 -70.11
C LEU A 14 85.80 13.76 -69.37
N LEU A 15 86.65 12.74 -69.30
CA LEU A 15 86.41 11.53 -68.48
C LEU A 15 86.65 11.78 -66.98
N PHE A 16 87.58 12.68 -66.59
CA PHE A 16 87.75 13.11 -65.21
C PHE A 16 86.71 14.15 -64.77
N GLN A 17 86.21 15.01 -65.67
CA GLN A 17 85.09 15.92 -65.35
C GLN A 17 83.73 15.22 -65.27
N SER A 18 83.55 14.08 -65.96
CA SER A 18 82.36 13.24 -65.77
C SER A 18 82.44 12.34 -64.52
N ALA A 19 83.64 12.15 -63.94
CA ALA A 19 83.83 11.49 -62.65
C ALA A 19 83.67 12.44 -61.44
N LEU A 20 83.77 13.76 -61.65
CA LEU A 20 83.65 14.78 -60.58
C LEU A 20 82.22 15.36 -60.41
N TYR A 21 81.24 14.91 -61.20
CA TYR A 21 79.82 15.30 -61.10
C TYR A 21 78.92 14.12 -60.66
N ARG A 22 79.35 13.28 -59.72
CA ARG A 22 78.48 12.25 -59.13
C ARG A 22 78.80 11.98 -57.67
N ALA A 23 78.38 12.90 -56.80
CA ALA A 23 78.49 12.66 -55.37
C ALA A 23 77.49 13.52 -54.58
N GLN A 24 76.26 13.63 -55.08
CA GLN A 24 75.10 14.05 -54.30
C GLN A 24 73.91 13.39 -54.99
N ASN A 25 73.38 12.32 -54.40
CA ASN A 25 72.18 11.67 -54.92
C ASN A 25 71.32 11.19 -53.75
N ILE A 26 70.01 11.22 -53.94
CA ILE A 26 69.03 10.61 -53.04
C ILE A 26 68.53 9.37 -53.75
N THR A 27 68.71 8.20 -53.14
CA THR A 27 68.12 6.97 -53.66
C THR A 27 67.07 6.44 -52.70
N VAL A 28 66.02 5.88 -53.30
CA VAL A 28 64.98 5.16 -52.60
C VAL A 28 64.87 3.83 -53.32
N ASN A 29 65.22 2.76 -52.63
CA ASN A 29 65.07 1.42 -53.17
C ASN A 29 63.60 1.02 -53.05
N PRO A 30 62.90 0.63 -54.13
CA PRO A 30 61.50 0.24 -54.06
C PRO A 30 61.22 -0.88 -53.04
N GLY A 31 62.16 -1.82 -52.86
CA GLY A 31 62.05 -2.89 -51.85
C GLY A 31 62.28 -2.46 -50.39
N GLU A 32 62.69 -1.21 -50.16
CA GLU A 32 62.86 -0.63 -48.82
C GLU A 32 61.67 0.26 -48.41
N MET A 33 60.68 0.45 -49.30
CA MET A 33 59.38 1.04 -48.99
C MET A 33 58.34 -0.04 -48.73
N PRO A 34 57.34 0.21 -47.87
CA PRO A 34 56.27 -0.75 -47.66
C PRO A 34 55.42 -0.87 -48.93
N ASN A 35 54.96 -2.07 -49.26
CA ASN A 35 54.11 -2.28 -50.44
C ASN A 35 52.71 -1.69 -50.25
N SER A 36 52.21 -1.70 -49.02
CA SER A 36 50.96 -1.07 -48.61
C SER A 36 51.07 -0.53 -47.19
N VAL A 37 50.19 0.40 -46.85
CA VAL A 37 49.99 0.92 -45.50
C VAL A 37 48.50 0.87 -45.16
N VAL A 38 48.15 0.65 -43.90
CA VAL A 38 46.75 0.56 -43.48
C VAL A 38 46.27 1.93 -43.03
N ALA A 39 45.12 2.38 -43.53
CA ALA A 39 44.50 3.64 -43.09
C ALA A 39 44.24 3.58 -41.58
N CYS A 40 44.73 4.56 -40.83
CA CYS A 40 44.44 4.66 -39.40
C CYS A 40 44.93 3.42 -38.59
N GLY A 41 45.95 2.73 -39.14
CA GLY A 41 46.61 1.55 -38.58
C GLY A 41 48.01 1.86 -38.02
N ASP A 42 48.93 0.89 -38.07
CA ASP A 42 50.30 1.13 -37.61
C ASP A 42 51.05 2.11 -38.52
N PRO A 43 51.95 2.93 -37.97
CA PRO A 43 52.76 3.84 -38.77
C PRO A 43 53.57 3.10 -39.81
N GLY A 44 53.54 3.58 -41.05
CA GLY A 44 54.35 3.03 -42.14
C GLY A 44 55.80 3.46 -41.99
N ASN A 45 56.74 2.54 -42.13
CA ASN A 45 58.18 2.83 -42.05
C ASN A 45 58.76 3.06 -43.44
N PHE A 46 59.31 4.25 -43.67
CA PHE A 46 59.86 4.70 -44.95
C PHE A 46 61.37 4.88 -44.84
N LYS A 47 62.07 4.56 -45.92
CA LYS A 47 63.54 4.62 -45.98
C LYS A 47 64.02 5.35 -47.22
N PHE A 48 65.08 6.12 -47.06
CA PHE A 48 65.83 6.68 -48.17
C PHE A 48 67.32 6.76 -47.81
N ASN A 49 68.17 6.73 -48.84
CA ASN A 49 69.61 6.79 -48.72
C ASN A 49 70.12 8.11 -49.29
N ILE A 50 71.07 8.72 -48.57
CA ILE A 50 71.74 9.95 -48.95
C ILE A 50 73.22 9.63 -49.19
N PHE A 51 73.77 10.11 -50.30
CA PHE A 51 75.17 9.91 -50.67
C PHE A 51 75.97 11.20 -50.55
N GLY A 52 77.17 11.10 -49.98
CA GLY A 52 78.11 12.21 -49.85
C GLY A 52 78.88 12.55 -51.14
N PRO A 53 79.74 13.59 -51.10
CA PRO A 53 79.98 14.41 -49.93
C PRO A 53 78.88 15.45 -49.68
N LEU A 54 78.48 15.57 -48.41
CA LEU A 54 77.51 16.57 -47.92
C LEU A 54 78.01 17.14 -46.60
N ALA A 55 78.01 18.46 -46.49
CA ALA A 55 78.45 19.14 -45.28
C ALA A 55 77.51 18.85 -44.11
N GLN A 56 78.06 18.87 -42.89
CA GLN A 56 77.27 18.88 -41.66
C GLN A 56 76.21 20.00 -41.73
N GLY A 57 74.99 19.70 -41.25
CA GLY A 57 73.90 20.66 -41.25
C GLY A 57 73.16 20.80 -42.58
N THR A 58 73.56 20.07 -43.63
CA THR A 58 72.76 19.96 -44.86
C THR A 58 71.35 19.46 -44.54
N VAL A 59 70.34 20.09 -45.12
CA VAL A 59 68.93 19.76 -44.91
C VAL A 59 68.38 18.99 -46.11
N ILE A 60 67.70 17.89 -45.82
CA ILE A 60 66.88 17.14 -46.76
C ILE A 60 65.43 17.40 -46.39
N THR A 61 64.63 17.88 -47.33
CA THR A 61 63.19 18.07 -47.13
C THR A 61 62.44 16.91 -47.77
N THR A 62 61.53 16.31 -47.02
CA THR A 62 60.55 15.36 -47.52
C THR A 62 59.19 16.02 -47.55
N THR A 63 58.56 16.01 -48.72
CA THR A 63 57.16 16.38 -48.92
C THR A 63 56.36 15.09 -49.06
N LEU A 64 55.44 14.87 -48.13
CA LEU A 64 54.49 13.76 -48.10
C LEU A 64 53.18 14.18 -48.78
N PRO A 65 52.39 13.22 -49.29
CA PRO A 65 51.05 13.51 -49.78
C PRO A 65 50.18 14.25 -48.77
N ALA A 66 49.24 15.06 -49.27
CA ALA A 66 48.26 15.75 -48.46
C ALA A 66 47.51 14.76 -47.53
N GLY A 67 47.48 15.06 -46.23
CA GLY A 67 46.86 14.25 -45.19
C GLY A 67 47.78 13.21 -44.52
N ILE A 68 48.88 12.80 -45.17
CA ILE A 68 49.90 11.95 -44.54
C ILE A 68 50.76 12.81 -43.62
N LYS A 69 51.06 12.32 -42.42
CA LYS A 69 51.85 13.06 -41.43
C LYS A 69 53.14 12.33 -41.10
N PHE A 70 54.25 13.05 -41.04
CA PHE A 70 55.46 12.54 -40.39
C PHE A 70 55.15 12.31 -38.91
N LYS A 71 55.45 11.11 -38.43
CA LYS A 71 55.25 10.75 -37.02
C LYS A 71 56.53 10.91 -36.23
N SER A 72 57.60 10.25 -36.66
CA SER A 72 58.87 10.21 -35.93
C SER A 72 60.04 9.74 -36.79
N LEU A 73 61.26 10.09 -36.36
CA LEU A 73 62.48 9.47 -36.85
C LEU A 73 62.67 8.12 -36.15
N ILE A 74 62.95 7.08 -36.92
CA ILE A 74 63.25 5.74 -36.39
C ILE A 74 64.76 5.55 -36.27
N SER A 75 65.50 5.87 -37.33
CA SER A 75 66.96 5.73 -37.35
C SER A 75 67.61 6.61 -38.43
N GLY A 76 68.90 6.86 -38.26
CA GLY A 76 69.72 7.70 -39.14
C GLY A 76 70.35 8.86 -38.37
N ASP A 77 71.59 9.20 -38.70
CA ASP A 77 72.34 10.31 -38.08
C ASP A 77 71.91 11.69 -38.60
N VAL A 78 70.63 11.99 -38.35
CA VAL A 78 69.98 13.23 -38.71
C VAL A 78 69.13 13.73 -37.54
N THR A 79 68.93 15.04 -37.46
CA THR A 79 67.88 15.63 -36.64
C THR A 79 66.65 15.82 -37.53
N ALA A 80 65.56 15.13 -37.21
CA ALA A 80 64.30 15.25 -37.95
C ALA A 80 63.36 16.29 -37.31
N THR A 81 62.72 17.12 -38.12
CA THR A 81 61.71 18.09 -37.67
C THR A 81 60.49 17.98 -38.57
N ALA A 82 59.30 17.80 -37.98
CA ALA A 82 58.06 17.77 -38.73
C ALA A 82 57.79 19.13 -39.40
N THR A 83 57.24 19.11 -40.61
CA THR A 83 56.75 20.30 -41.32
C THR A 83 55.27 20.15 -41.61
N THR A 84 54.64 21.21 -42.12
CA THR A 84 53.21 21.19 -42.50
C THR A 84 52.88 20.17 -43.58
N THR A 85 53.84 19.85 -44.44
CA THR A 85 53.66 18.93 -45.58
C THR A 85 54.56 17.69 -45.51
N GLY A 86 55.27 17.45 -44.42
CA GLY A 86 56.18 16.32 -44.29
C GLY A 86 57.20 16.50 -43.16
N ALA A 87 58.50 16.49 -43.50
CA ALA A 87 59.58 16.67 -42.53
C ALA A 87 60.85 17.24 -43.17
N THR A 88 61.73 17.79 -42.34
CA THR A 88 63.12 18.07 -42.68
C THR A 88 64.04 17.15 -41.89
N PHE A 89 65.15 16.73 -42.52
CA PHE A 89 66.19 15.90 -41.94
C PHE A 89 67.51 16.65 -42.09
N LYS A 90 68.03 17.18 -40.98
CA LYS A 90 69.30 17.91 -40.94
C LYS A 90 70.43 16.94 -40.58
N LEU A 91 71.46 16.85 -41.41
CA LEU A 91 72.63 16.00 -41.12
C LEU A 91 73.33 16.46 -39.83
N ASN A 92 73.56 15.52 -38.92
CA ASN A 92 74.29 15.82 -37.68
C ASN A 92 75.80 15.81 -37.88
N ASN A 93 76.31 15.01 -38.81
CA ASN A 93 77.72 14.91 -39.19
C ASN A 93 77.89 15.01 -40.72
N GLU A 94 79.08 15.41 -41.17
CA GLU A 94 79.38 15.46 -42.60
C GLU A 94 79.55 14.07 -43.23
N LEU A 95 79.15 13.93 -44.49
CA LEU A 95 79.50 12.79 -45.33
C LEU A 95 80.72 13.21 -46.15
N THR A 96 81.88 12.58 -45.93
CA THR A 96 83.18 13.08 -46.39
C THR A 96 83.56 12.65 -47.80
N SER A 97 82.92 11.62 -48.36
CA SER A 97 83.30 11.03 -49.65
C SER A 97 82.11 10.63 -50.50
N ALA A 98 82.35 10.41 -51.80
CA ALA A 98 81.35 9.90 -52.74
C ALA A 98 80.83 8.50 -52.41
N SER A 99 81.56 7.74 -51.58
CA SER A 99 81.16 6.41 -51.09
C SER A 99 80.48 6.46 -49.71
N SER A 100 80.36 7.63 -49.08
CA SER A 100 79.67 7.77 -47.79
C SER A 100 78.16 7.67 -48.02
N ILE A 101 77.50 6.72 -47.34
CA ILE A 101 76.05 6.47 -47.43
C ILE A 101 75.44 6.66 -46.04
N LEU A 102 74.33 7.39 -45.98
CA LEU A 102 73.49 7.49 -44.79
C LEU A 102 72.07 7.01 -45.11
N THR A 103 71.61 5.97 -44.42
CA THR A 103 70.22 5.52 -44.48
C THR A 103 69.41 6.22 -43.40
N VAL A 104 68.31 6.84 -43.80
CA VAL A 104 67.33 7.46 -42.89
C VAL A 104 66.06 6.63 -42.91
N THR A 105 65.59 6.20 -41.74
CA THR A 105 64.30 5.51 -41.57
C THR A 105 63.37 6.39 -40.75
N TYR A 106 62.14 6.60 -41.22
CA TYR A 106 61.14 7.41 -40.52
C TYR A 106 59.75 6.79 -40.60
N ALA A 107 58.89 7.13 -39.64
CA ALA A 107 57.51 6.68 -39.56
C ALA A 107 56.55 7.75 -40.08
N VAL A 108 55.48 7.32 -40.75
CA VAL A 108 54.36 8.19 -41.15
C VAL A 108 53.02 7.64 -40.66
N ASP A 109 52.12 8.53 -40.25
CA ASP A 109 50.73 8.21 -39.96
C ASP A 109 49.87 8.41 -41.20
N THR A 110 48.96 7.45 -41.43
CA THR A 110 48.01 7.45 -42.54
C THR A 110 46.64 7.97 -42.09
N PRO A 111 46.03 8.91 -42.83
CA PRO A 111 44.73 9.44 -42.50
C PRO A 111 43.61 8.51 -42.96
N CYS A 112 42.40 8.83 -42.54
CA CYS A 112 41.17 8.14 -42.94
C CYS A 112 40.54 8.76 -44.22
N THR A 113 41.29 9.60 -44.95
CA THR A 113 40.84 10.36 -46.12
C THR A 113 41.50 9.86 -47.39
N THR A 114 40.81 9.96 -48.53
CA THR A 114 41.38 9.67 -49.84
C THR A 114 42.60 10.56 -50.10
N VAL A 115 43.74 9.94 -50.38
CA VAL A 115 44.97 10.65 -50.74
C VAL A 115 44.98 10.85 -52.25
N THR A 116 44.93 12.12 -52.69
CA THR A 116 44.81 12.50 -54.11
C THR A 116 46.16 12.59 -54.83
N GLU A 117 47.24 12.87 -54.10
CA GLU A 117 48.61 12.84 -54.61
C GLU A 117 49.32 11.58 -54.12
N ASN A 118 49.80 10.73 -55.02
CA ASN A 118 50.36 9.43 -54.66
C ASN A 118 51.90 9.44 -54.73
N THR A 119 52.58 10.54 -54.40
CA THR A 119 54.05 10.59 -54.47
C THR A 119 54.69 11.21 -53.23
N ILE A 120 55.90 10.75 -52.91
CA ILE A 120 56.79 11.34 -51.91
C ILE A 120 57.92 12.03 -52.65
N THR A 121 58.21 13.26 -52.29
CA THR A 121 59.33 14.02 -52.86
C THR A 121 60.39 14.30 -51.81
N TYR A 122 61.64 13.92 -52.11
CA TYR A 122 62.82 14.22 -51.32
C TYR A 122 63.67 15.26 -52.05
N LYS A 123 64.10 16.30 -51.35
CA LYS A 123 64.87 17.40 -51.93
C LYS A 123 66.06 17.80 -51.08
N THR A 124 67.21 17.99 -51.71
CA THR A 124 68.38 18.63 -51.11
C THR A 124 69.12 19.46 -52.16
N GLY A 125 69.31 20.76 -51.89
CA GLY A 125 69.83 21.69 -52.90
C GLY A 125 69.02 21.68 -54.21
N SER A 126 69.68 21.38 -55.33
CA SER A 126 69.07 21.22 -56.66
C SER A 126 68.58 19.81 -56.96
N ILE A 127 68.85 18.83 -56.10
CA ILE A 127 68.49 17.43 -56.29
C ILE A 127 67.08 17.20 -55.78
N THR A 128 66.24 16.64 -56.64
CA THR A 128 64.87 16.24 -56.33
C THR A 128 64.70 14.78 -56.73
N LYS A 129 64.20 13.95 -55.82
CA LYS A 129 63.82 12.57 -56.08
C LYS A 129 62.37 12.36 -55.68
N THR A 130 61.57 11.90 -56.63
CA THR A 130 60.16 11.57 -56.41
C THR A 130 59.95 10.06 -56.59
N VAL A 131 59.12 9.48 -55.73
CA VAL A 131 58.73 8.06 -55.74
C VAL A 131 57.25 7.93 -55.41
N ASP A 132 56.64 6.82 -55.82
CA ASP A 132 55.22 6.56 -55.54
C ASP A 132 55.02 6.24 -54.05
N PHE A 133 53.94 6.79 -53.49
CA PHE A 133 53.46 6.45 -52.16
C PHE A 133 52.77 5.07 -52.22
N PRO A 134 53.00 4.21 -51.22
CA PRO A 134 52.36 2.89 -51.13
C PRO A 134 50.83 2.96 -51.18
N GLN A 135 50.19 1.89 -51.66
CA GLN A 135 48.74 1.79 -51.64
C GLN A 135 48.21 1.83 -50.20
N ILE A 136 47.17 2.64 -49.97
CA ILE A 136 46.49 2.70 -48.68
C ILE A 136 45.38 1.65 -48.67
N GLN A 137 45.50 0.66 -47.80
CA GLN A 137 44.47 -0.34 -47.56
C GLN A 137 43.47 0.15 -46.53
N TYR A 138 42.20 -0.10 -46.80
CA TYR A 138 41.09 0.24 -45.92
C TYR A 138 40.49 -1.05 -45.36
N SER A 139 40.24 -1.08 -44.06
CA SER A 139 39.53 -2.17 -43.41
C SER A 139 38.04 -2.16 -43.77
N LEU A 140 37.40 -3.33 -43.69
CA LEU A 140 35.96 -3.46 -43.81
C LEU A 140 35.49 -4.34 -42.66
N LEU A 141 34.88 -3.72 -41.67
CA LEU A 141 34.35 -4.42 -40.51
C LEU A 141 32.85 -4.62 -40.68
N GLU A 142 32.36 -5.81 -40.36
CA GLU A 142 30.96 -6.20 -40.54
C GLU A 142 30.40 -6.76 -39.25
N VAL A 143 29.15 -6.41 -38.92
CA VAL A 143 28.43 -7.04 -37.80
C VAL A 143 27.85 -8.36 -38.29
N THR A 144 28.37 -9.48 -37.80
CA THR A 144 27.96 -10.83 -38.26
C THR A 144 26.76 -11.36 -37.50
N SER A 145 26.62 -11.04 -36.22
CA SER A 145 25.44 -11.38 -35.43
C SER A 145 25.17 -10.37 -34.33
N VAL A 146 23.89 -10.22 -33.98
CA VAL A 146 23.43 -9.56 -32.76
C VAL A 146 22.29 -10.42 -32.21
N THR A 147 22.41 -10.87 -30.96
CA THR A 147 21.47 -11.80 -30.34
C THR A 147 21.08 -11.31 -28.95
N PRO A 148 19.80 -11.04 -28.69
CA PRO A 148 19.34 -10.70 -27.35
C PRO A 148 19.22 -11.94 -26.47
N ASN A 149 19.44 -11.81 -25.16
CA ASN A 149 19.22 -12.92 -24.22
C ASN A 149 17.75 -13.33 -24.07
N SER A 150 16.81 -12.42 -24.35
CA SER A 150 15.37 -12.66 -24.29
C SER A 150 14.66 -12.01 -25.48
N ASN A 151 13.50 -12.56 -25.87
CA ASN A 151 12.65 -11.97 -26.91
C ASN A 151 11.94 -10.70 -26.45
N THR A 152 11.67 -10.60 -25.15
CA THR A 152 11.01 -9.44 -24.52
C THR A 152 11.67 -9.11 -23.17
N ILE A 153 11.49 -7.87 -22.72
CA ILE A 153 11.88 -7.39 -21.40
C ILE A 153 10.74 -6.67 -20.70
N ASN A 154 10.71 -6.73 -19.37
CA ASN A 154 9.86 -5.84 -18.60
C ASN A 154 10.31 -4.39 -18.82
N VAL A 155 9.36 -3.46 -18.81
CA VAL A 155 9.68 -2.02 -18.89
C VAL A 155 10.61 -1.67 -17.72
N PHE A 156 11.61 -0.81 -17.96
CA PHE A 156 12.68 -0.47 -17.00
C PHE A 156 13.67 -1.59 -16.63
N ALA A 157 13.49 -2.81 -17.13
CA ALA A 157 14.51 -3.84 -17.03
C ALA A 157 15.64 -3.61 -18.06
N SER A 158 16.78 -4.26 -17.82
CA SER A 158 17.91 -4.30 -18.75
C SER A 158 18.06 -5.70 -19.34
N GLN A 159 18.52 -5.82 -20.58
CA GLN A 159 18.98 -7.10 -21.13
C GLN A 159 20.29 -6.97 -21.88
N ASP A 160 20.99 -8.09 -21.97
CA ASP A 160 22.23 -8.22 -22.72
C ASP A 160 21.94 -8.51 -24.20
N PHE A 161 22.74 -7.91 -25.06
CA PHE A 161 22.86 -8.20 -26.48
C PHE A 161 24.29 -8.65 -26.77
N ALA A 162 24.45 -9.91 -27.12
CA ALA A 162 25.71 -10.44 -27.61
C ALA A 162 25.86 -10.09 -29.09
N PHE A 163 26.97 -9.47 -29.48
CA PHE A 163 27.26 -9.13 -30.87
C PHE A 163 28.64 -9.63 -31.30
N LYS A 164 28.80 -9.77 -32.61
CA LYS A 164 30.05 -10.16 -33.25
C LYS A 164 30.40 -9.25 -34.41
N ILE A 165 31.70 -8.93 -34.53
CA ILE A 165 32.26 -8.11 -35.59
C ILE A 165 33.33 -8.92 -36.31
N LYS A 166 33.29 -8.95 -37.64
CA LYS A 166 34.29 -9.60 -38.47
C LYS A 166 35.09 -8.58 -39.28
N GLN A 167 36.40 -8.80 -39.42
CA GLN A 167 37.18 -8.13 -40.46
C GLN A 167 37.05 -8.88 -41.78
N SER A 168 36.44 -8.26 -42.78
CA SER A 168 36.18 -8.86 -44.08
C SER A 168 37.15 -8.40 -45.18
N ALA A 169 37.83 -7.27 -44.99
CA ALA A 169 38.88 -6.82 -45.93
C ALA A 169 40.19 -7.60 -45.72
N ALA A 170 40.98 -7.74 -46.79
CA ALA A 170 42.32 -8.33 -46.76
C ALA A 170 43.38 -7.40 -46.12
N THR A 171 43.15 -7.03 -44.86
CA THR A 171 43.98 -6.17 -44.01
C THR A 171 43.66 -6.45 -42.54
N TYR A 172 44.22 -5.68 -41.60
CA TYR A 172 43.91 -5.74 -40.17
C TYR A 172 43.30 -4.42 -39.65
N SER A 173 42.75 -4.42 -38.43
CA SER A 173 42.30 -3.22 -37.71
C SER A 173 42.78 -3.20 -36.25
N LYS A 174 43.10 -2.00 -35.72
CA LYS A 174 43.45 -1.78 -34.30
C LYS A 174 42.46 -0.93 -33.51
N ASN A 175 41.60 -0.21 -34.23
CA ASN A 175 40.68 0.79 -33.67
C ASN A 175 39.25 0.41 -34.08
N VAL A 176 38.79 -0.76 -33.61
CA VAL A 176 37.47 -1.30 -33.95
C VAL A 176 36.41 -0.55 -33.16
N LYS A 177 35.33 -0.16 -33.83
CA LYS A 177 34.22 0.58 -33.24
C LYS A 177 32.89 -0.08 -33.57
N VAL A 178 31.96 0.02 -32.63
CA VAL A 178 30.54 -0.31 -32.84
C VAL A 178 29.73 0.93 -32.57
N LEU A 179 29.06 1.42 -33.61
CA LEU A 179 28.08 2.47 -33.51
C LEU A 179 26.73 1.81 -33.25
N ILE A 180 26.07 2.18 -32.16
CA ILE A 180 24.76 1.67 -31.77
C ILE A 180 23.78 2.84 -31.81
N THR A 181 22.93 2.86 -32.82
CA THR A 181 21.86 3.85 -32.92
C THR A 181 20.60 3.34 -32.26
N HIS A 182 19.99 4.15 -31.41
CA HIS A 182 18.76 3.86 -30.68
C HIS A 182 17.96 5.15 -30.45
N SER A 183 16.79 5.05 -29.82
CA SER A 183 16.02 6.23 -29.39
C SER A 183 16.46 6.74 -28.02
N THR A 184 16.00 7.93 -27.63
CA THR A 184 16.24 8.47 -26.27
C THR A 184 15.54 7.69 -25.16
N ASN A 185 14.69 6.71 -25.49
CA ASN A 185 14.06 5.82 -24.52
C ASN A 185 14.92 4.60 -24.18
N VAL A 186 16.17 4.55 -24.64
CA VAL A 186 17.10 3.47 -24.34
C VAL A 186 18.37 4.04 -23.73
N SER A 187 18.87 3.39 -22.69
CA SER A 187 20.22 3.61 -22.17
C SER A 187 21.08 2.39 -22.37
N LEU A 188 22.36 2.61 -22.66
CA LEU A 188 23.33 1.55 -22.90
C LEU A 188 24.41 1.52 -21.82
N SER A 189 24.92 0.33 -21.56
CA SER A 189 26.13 0.10 -20.77
C SER A 189 26.87 -1.11 -21.31
N THR A 190 28.17 -1.21 -21.07
CA THR A 190 28.97 -2.37 -21.51
C THR A 190 30.11 -2.61 -20.54
N ALA A 191 30.55 -3.86 -20.46
CA ALA A 191 31.75 -4.25 -19.73
C ALA A 191 32.97 -4.42 -20.66
N VAL A 192 32.80 -4.24 -21.98
CA VAL A 192 33.87 -4.41 -22.98
C VAL A 192 34.08 -3.12 -23.76
N GLY A 193 35.34 -2.81 -24.05
CA GLY A 193 35.70 -1.55 -24.70
C GLY A 193 35.33 -0.31 -23.89
N THR A 194 35.42 0.85 -24.53
CA THR A 194 35.05 2.14 -23.95
C THR A 194 33.78 2.67 -24.60
N LEU A 195 32.70 2.82 -23.81
CA LEU A 195 31.44 3.42 -24.26
C LEU A 195 31.50 4.94 -24.19
N THR A 196 31.30 5.60 -25.32
CA THR A 196 31.11 7.04 -25.44
C THR A 196 29.66 7.32 -25.86
N LEU A 197 28.93 8.04 -25.02
CA LEU A 197 27.54 8.40 -25.30
C LEU A 197 27.47 9.53 -26.34
N GLY A 198 26.62 9.34 -27.35
CA GLY A 198 26.32 10.37 -28.35
C GLY A 198 25.42 11.47 -27.80
N ILE A 199 25.39 12.61 -28.49
CA ILE A 199 24.43 13.69 -28.19
C ILE A 199 23.10 13.33 -28.87
N PRO A 200 21.98 13.29 -28.12
CA PRO A 200 20.67 13.05 -28.71
C PRO A 200 20.27 14.10 -29.74
N THR A 201 19.72 13.66 -30.88
CA THR A 201 19.18 14.51 -31.95
C THR A 201 17.83 13.97 -32.42
N SER A 202 16.78 14.80 -32.35
CA SER A 202 15.43 14.45 -32.80
C SER A 202 14.88 13.12 -32.25
N GLY A 203 15.18 12.80 -30.98
CA GLY A 203 14.73 11.57 -30.32
C GLY A 203 15.57 10.33 -30.64
N SER A 204 16.66 10.45 -31.39
CA SER A 204 17.63 9.39 -31.64
C SER A 204 19.01 9.73 -31.08
N GLN A 205 19.76 8.71 -30.69
CA GLN A 205 21.12 8.80 -30.16
C GLN A 205 21.97 7.70 -30.79
N THR A 206 23.23 8.02 -31.11
CA THR A 206 24.22 7.05 -31.58
C THR A 206 25.38 7.00 -30.60
N ASP A 207 25.47 5.90 -29.86
CA ASP A 207 26.57 5.65 -28.94
C ASP A 207 27.67 4.85 -29.63
N ILE A 208 28.90 4.99 -29.15
CA ILE A 208 30.07 4.31 -29.72
C ILE A 208 30.75 3.47 -28.65
N ILE A 209 30.95 2.19 -28.95
CA ILE A 209 31.87 1.32 -28.20
C ILE A 209 33.17 1.25 -29.00
N GLU A 210 34.27 1.74 -28.42
CA GLU A 210 35.61 1.67 -29.02
C GLU A 210 36.44 0.56 -28.35
N PHE A 211 37.03 -0.30 -29.17
CA PHE A 211 37.90 -1.39 -28.75
C PHE A 211 39.35 -1.05 -29.03
N SER A 212 40.16 -1.02 -27.98
CA SER A 212 41.61 -0.89 -28.06
C SER A 212 42.27 -2.19 -28.50
N GLY A 213 43.57 -2.14 -28.84
CA GLY A 213 44.34 -3.36 -29.13
C GLY A 213 44.29 -4.39 -28.00
N SER A 214 44.31 -3.96 -26.73
CA SER A 214 44.17 -4.87 -25.59
C SER A 214 42.79 -5.50 -25.47
N ASP A 215 41.73 -4.77 -25.87
CA ASP A 215 40.39 -5.34 -25.92
C ASP A 215 40.30 -6.38 -27.05
N ILE A 216 40.89 -6.10 -28.21
CA ILE A 216 40.96 -7.05 -29.33
C ILE A 216 41.71 -8.32 -28.92
N ALA A 217 42.82 -8.20 -28.19
CA ALA A 217 43.56 -9.35 -27.70
C ALA A 217 42.75 -10.19 -26.71
N SER A 218 41.96 -9.53 -25.85
CA SER A 218 41.20 -10.22 -24.79
C SER A 218 39.91 -10.86 -25.29
N PHE A 219 39.24 -10.23 -26.25
CA PHE A 219 37.89 -10.59 -26.71
C PHE A 219 37.84 -11.09 -28.17
N GLY A 220 38.97 -11.11 -28.86
CA GLY A 220 39.14 -11.57 -30.25
C GLY A 220 40.08 -12.77 -30.36
N ASN A 221 41.20 -12.61 -31.08
CA ASN A 221 42.09 -13.69 -31.51
C ASN A 221 43.35 -13.89 -30.62
N GLY A 222 43.51 -13.13 -29.54
CA GLY A 222 44.69 -13.19 -28.67
C GLY A 222 45.86 -12.28 -29.07
N ASN A 223 45.70 -11.41 -30.08
CA ASN A 223 46.68 -10.39 -30.45
C ASN A 223 46.05 -8.98 -30.52
N ASN A 224 46.87 -7.94 -30.69
CA ASN A 224 46.41 -6.54 -30.64
C ASN A 224 45.78 -6.05 -31.97
N GLN A 225 45.42 -6.94 -32.88
CA GLN A 225 44.93 -6.66 -34.24
C GLN A 225 43.76 -7.59 -34.57
N LEU A 226 42.76 -7.07 -35.29
CA LEU A 226 41.69 -7.89 -35.88
C LEU A 226 42.04 -8.14 -37.34
N ASP A 227 42.61 -9.31 -37.61
CA ASP A 227 43.11 -9.73 -38.92
C ASP A 227 41.99 -10.24 -39.83
N GLN A 228 42.30 -10.42 -41.11
CA GLN A 228 41.33 -10.86 -42.10
C GLN A 228 40.64 -12.17 -41.67
N ASN A 229 39.30 -12.15 -41.72
CA ASN A 229 38.38 -13.21 -41.33
C ASN A 229 38.25 -13.50 -39.83
N GLU A 230 38.90 -12.74 -38.97
CA GLU A 230 38.75 -12.91 -37.53
C GLU A 230 37.51 -12.21 -36.98
N GLU A 231 37.03 -12.70 -35.84
CA GLU A 231 35.87 -12.16 -35.14
C GLU A 231 36.25 -11.59 -33.77
N LEU A 232 35.62 -10.47 -33.43
CA LEU A 232 35.60 -9.86 -32.10
C LEU A 232 34.18 -10.01 -31.53
N SER A 233 34.06 -10.54 -30.31
CA SER A 233 32.76 -10.70 -29.64
C SER A 233 32.61 -9.71 -28.48
N GLY A 234 31.40 -9.21 -28.27
CA GLY A 234 31.11 -8.28 -27.18
C GLY A 234 29.68 -8.40 -26.65
N ILE A 235 29.45 -7.84 -25.47
CA ILE A 235 28.12 -7.75 -24.85
C ILE A 235 27.83 -6.29 -24.54
N VAL A 236 26.65 -5.82 -24.97
CA VAL A 236 26.10 -4.53 -24.55
C VAL A 236 24.79 -4.76 -23.79
N LYS A 237 24.63 -4.07 -22.67
CA LYS A 237 23.38 -4.00 -21.91
C LYS A 237 22.56 -2.83 -22.40
N ALA A 238 21.29 -3.07 -22.75
CA ALA A 238 20.33 -2.02 -23.05
C ALA A 238 19.18 -2.04 -22.05
N LYS A 239 18.75 -0.86 -21.60
CA LYS A 239 17.64 -0.65 -20.68
C LYS A 239 16.61 0.29 -21.30
N LEU A 240 15.34 -0.12 -21.30
CA LEU A 240 14.22 0.76 -21.65
C LEU A 240 13.99 1.79 -20.54
N LEU A 241 13.91 3.06 -20.91
CA LEU A 241 13.75 4.20 -20.00
C LEU A 241 12.30 4.72 -19.91
N GLY A 242 11.40 4.24 -20.77
CA GLY A 242 10.02 4.68 -20.81
C GLY A 242 9.08 3.55 -21.21
N CYS A 243 7.78 3.79 -21.02
CA CYS A 243 6.75 2.83 -21.38
C CYS A 243 6.48 2.87 -22.90
N THR A 244 7.29 2.16 -23.67
CA THR A 244 7.13 1.99 -25.11
C THR A 244 6.78 0.55 -25.43
N SER A 245 6.24 0.28 -26.63
CA SER A 245 5.99 -1.09 -27.10
C SER A 245 7.27 -1.88 -27.38
N GLY A 246 8.42 -1.27 -27.17
CA GLY A 246 9.74 -1.74 -27.58
C GLY A 246 10.47 -0.70 -28.40
N GLU A 247 11.75 -0.94 -28.60
CA GLU A 247 12.67 -0.07 -29.33
C GLU A 247 13.49 -0.90 -30.32
N THR A 248 14.16 -0.23 -31.26
CA THR A 248 15.11 -0.89 -32.17
C THR A 248 16.52 -0.39 -31.89
N LEU A 249 17.46 -1.34 -31.75
CA LEU A 249 18.88 -1.06 -31.68
C LEU A 249 19.51 -1.39 -33.03
N SER A 250 20.20 -0.44 -33.64
CA SER A 250 20.90 -0.63 -34.91
C SER A 250 22.41 -0.61 -34.70
N PHE A 251 23.05 -1.76 -34.88
CA PHE A 251 24.49 -1.95 -34.71
C PHE A 251 25.20 -1.78 -36.05
N ARG A 252 26.30 -1.02 -36.05
CA ARG A 252 27.15 -0.82 -37.22
C ARG A 252 28.62 -0.85 -36.83
N ALA A 253 29.40 -1.73 -37.45
CA ALA A 253 30.83 -1.79 -37.24
C ALA A 253 31.55 -0.69 -38.04
N ALA A 254 32.63 -0.14 -37.47
CA ALA A 254 33.45 0.89 -38.09
C ALA A 254 34.89 0.88 -37.56
N TYR A 255 35.80 1.59 -38.22
CA TYR A 255 37.15 1.84 -37.72
C TYR A 255 37.62 3.25 -38.08
N GLY A 256 38.57 3.82 -37.32
CA GLY A 256 39.20 5.10 -37.70
C GLY A 256 39.98 5.83 -36.60
N CYS A 257 40.64 6.94 -36.96
CA CYS A 257 41.61 7.71 -36.15
C CYS A 257 41.04 8.66 -35.07
N GLY A 258 39.74 8.61 -34.76
CA GLY A 258 39.17 9.46 -33.69
C GLY A 258 37.78 9.01 -33.27
N SER A 259 37.33 9.32 -32.06
CA SER A 259 36.20 8.64 -31.40
C SER A 259 34.90 8.59 -32.24
N PHE A 260 34.52 9.69 -32.89
CA PHE A 260 33.33 9.76 -33.75
C PHE A 260 33.62 9.73 -35.26
N SER A 261 34.90 9.70 -35.65
CA SER A 261 35.31 9.66 -37.06
C SER A 261 35.64 8.24 -37.50
N SER A 262 35.02 7.80 -38.58
CA SER A 262 35.22 6.47 -39.17
C SER A 262 35.77 6.61 -40.60
N CYS A 263 36.80 5.85 -40.97
CA CYS A 263 37.26 5.80 -42.37
C CYS A 263 36.21 5.12 -43.25
N THR A 264 35.68 4.02 -42.74
CA THR A 264 34.69 3.20 -43.41
C THR A 264 33.81 2.57 -42.36
N THR A 265 32.58 2.29 -42.76
CA THR A 265 31.54 1.71 -41.93
C THR A 265 30.94 0.52 -42.66
N GLY A 266 30.69 -0.56 -41.93
CA GLY A 266 30.12 -1.78 -42.47
C GLY A 266 28.60 -1.76 -42.64
N ASN A 267 28.05 -2.98 -42.69
CA ASN A 267 26.62 -3.27 -42.67
C ASN A 267 25.98 -2.81 -41.35
N VAL A 268 24.66 -2.61 -41.42
CA VAL A 268 23.82 -2.33 -40.26
C VAL A 268 23.02 -3.60 -39.94
N THR A 269 23.08 -4.03 -38.69
CA THR A 269 22.26 -5.12 -38.17
C THR A 269 21.37 -4.56 -37.07
N SER A 270 20.06 -4.66 -37.27
CA SER A 270 19.07 -4.16 -36.31
C SER A 270 18.43 -5.30 -35.53
N VAL A 271 18.17 -5.07 -34.25
CA VAL A 271 17.50 -6.01 -33.34
C VAL A 271 16.48 -5.27 -32.50
N GLY A 272 15.37 -5.94 -32.17
CA GLY A 272 14.35 -5.39 -31.28
C GLY A 272 14.76 -5.49 -29.81
N LEU A 273 14.56 -4.41 -29.06
CA LEU A 273 14.43 -4.38 -27.62
C LEU A 273 12.93 -4.34 -27.30
N ASN A 274 12.25 -5.47 -27.46
CA ASN A 274 10.80 -5.51 -27.34
C ASN A 274 10.40 -5.47 -25.87
N ALA A 275 9.50 -4.56 -25.51
CA ALA A 275 8.86 -4.61 -24.21
C ALA A 275 7.87 -5.78 -24.19
N THR A 276 7.77 -6.49 -23.06
CA THR A 276 6.61 -7.34 -22.78
C THR A 276 5.37 -6.45 -22.92
N PRO A 277 4.33 -6.85 -23.69
CA PRO A 277 3.19 -5.99 -24.00
C PRO A 277 2.65 -5.28 -22.76
N VAL A 278 2.61 -3.95 -22.85
CA VAL A 278 2.03 -3.10 -21.81
C VAL A 278 0.52 -3.24 -21.89
N SER A 279 -0.03 -4.09 -21.05
CA SER A 279 -1.46 -4.20 -20.82
C SER A 279 -1.81 -3.55 -19.49
N ASP A 280 -2.88 -2.76 -19.47
CA ASP A 280 -3.33 -2.18 -18.21
C ASP A 280 -3.99 -3.25 -17.34
N PRO A 281 -3.63 -3.33 -16.04
CA PRO A 281 -4.41 -4.07 -15.08
C PRO A 281 -5.80 -3.45 -14.92
N ASN A 282 -6.78 -4.27 -14.58
CA ASN A 282 -8.14 -3.84 -14.28
C ASN A 282 -8.59 -4.54 -13.00
N LEU A 283 -8.31 -3.92 -11.87
CA LEU A 283 -8.63 -4.48 -10.57
C LEU A 283 -10.09 -4.21 -10.23
N THR A 284 -10.81 -5.26 -9.84
CA THR A 284 -12.16 -5.18 -9.28
C THR A 284 -12.20 -5.94 -7.97
N MET A 285 -12.93 -5.44 -6.98
CA MET A 285 -13.14 -6.16 -5.72
C MET A 285 -14.61 -6.45 -5.48
N THR A 286 -14.92 -7.64 -4.99
CA THR A 286 -16.29 -8.08 -4.66
C THR A 286 -16.36 -8.53 -3.21
N GLN A 287 -17.35 -8.05 -2.46
CA GLN A 287 -17.61 -8.55 -1.11
C GLN A 287 -18.39 -9.88 -1.18
N THR A 288 -17.75 -10.98 -0.83
CA THR A 288 -18.35 -12.33 -0.88
C THR A 288 -18.99 -12.74 0.45
N LYS A 289 -18.55 -12.15 1.58
CA LYS A 289 -19.20 -12.30 2.89
C LYS A 289 -19.38 -10.93 3.56
N LYS A 290 -20.63 -10.62 3.91
CA LYS A 290 -20.97 -9.43 4.69
C LYS A 290 -20.65 -9.64 6.19
N PRO A 291 -20.01 -8.67 6.87
CA PRO A 291 -19.82 -8.73 8.32
C PRO A 291 -21.11 -8.36 9.07
N TRP A 292 -21.30 -8.95 10.25
CA TRP A 292 -22.41 -8.70 11.17
C TRP A 292 -21.89 -8.43 12.60
N PRO A 293 -21.19 -7.31 12.84
CA PRO A 293 -20.75 -6.99 14.20
C PRO A 293 -21.95 -6.71 15.10
N GLY A 294 -21.81 -7.02 16.38
CA GLY A 294 -22.73 -6.57 17.42
C GLY A 294 -22.51 -5.10 17.80
N PHE A 295 -23.31 -4.61 18.75
CA PHE A 295 -23.25 -3.20 19.18
C PHE A 295 -22.16 -2.92 20.23
N LEU A 296 -21.52 -3.97 20.75
CA LEU A 296 -20.37 -3.86 21.62
C LEU A 296 -19.10 -4.04 20.81
N LYS A 297 -18.04 -3.32 21.18
CA LYS A 297 -16.72 -3.41 20.50
C LYS A 297 -16.18 -4.84 20.44
N ALA A 298 -16.42 -5.64 21.47
CA ALA A 298 -15.98 -7.03 21.54
C ALA A 298 -16.71 -7.96 20.54
N ASP A 299 -17.86 -7.56 20.01
CA ASP A 299 -18.69 -8.36 19.12
C ASP A 299 -18.33 -8.11 17.64
N TYR A 300 -17.05 -8.22 17.26
CA TYR A 300 -16.64 -8.04 15.87
C TYR A 300 -17.14 -9.19 14.97
N SER A 301 -17.20 -8.93 13.65
CA SER A 301 -17.49 -9.97 12.65
C SER A 301 -16.59 -9.85 11.44
N SER A 302 -16.24 -10.99 10.86
CA SER A 302 -15.44 -11.05 9.63
C SER A 302 -16.26 -10.73 8.37
N ALA A 303 -15.68 -9.92 7.51
CA ALA A 303 -16.01 -9.70 6.11
C ALA A 303 -15.00 -10.42 5.21
N VAL A 304 -15.44 -10.84 4.02
CA VAL A 304 -14.57 -11.46 3.01
C VAL A 304 -14.72 -10.71 1.70
N TYR A 305 -13.58 -10.40 1.09
CA TYR A 305 -13.45 -9.69 -0.17
C TYR A 305 -12.61 -10.50 -1.15
N GLU A 306 -13.09 -10.63 -2.37
CA GLU A 306 -12.35 -11.22 -3.48
C GLU A 306 -11.85 -10.08 -4.36
N LEU A 307 -10.53 -9.91 -4.45
CA LEU A 307 -9.89 -8.95 -5.34
C LEU A 307 -9.38 -9.69 -6.56
N LYS A 308 -9.76 -9.23 -7.75
CA LYS A 308 -9.44 -9.87 -9.02
C LYS A 308 -8.85 -8.86 -10.01
N ASN A 309 -7.79 -9.27 -10.71
CA ASN A 309 -7.28 -8.54 -11.86
C ASN A 309 -7.92 -9.07 -13.16
N ASN A 310 -8.93 -8.37 -13.67
CA ASN A 310 -9.57 -8.66 -14.95
C ASN A 310 -8.82 -8.02 -16.14
N GLY A 311 -7.71 -7.35 -15.89
CA GLY A 311 -6.90 -6.72 -16.94
C GLY A 311 -6.00 -7.73 -17.64
N ASN A 312 -5.35 -7.27 -18.69
CA ASN A 312 -4.43 -8.09 -19.46
C ASN A 312 -2.99 -8.01 -18.92
N GLY A 313 -2.72 -7.13 -17.95
CA GLY A 313 -1.38 -6.91 -17.39
C GLY A 313 -1.38 -6.98 -15.86
N PRO A 314 -0.21 -7.19 -15.26
CA PRO A 314 -0.07 -7.26 -13.80
C PRO A 314 -0.33 -5.90 -13.14
N ALA A 315 -0.87 -5.94 -11.93
CA ALA A 315 -0.90 -4.81 -11.03
C ALA A 315 0.18 -5.00 -9.98
N TYR A 316 1.10 -4.05 -9.85
CA TYR A 316 2.19 -4.13 -8.91
C TYR A 316 1.85 -3.39 -7.62
N ASN A 317 2.48 -3.78 -6.50
CA ASN A 317 2.40 -3.05 -5.24
C ASN A 317 0.96 -2.77 -4.77
N VAL A 318 0.10 -3.79 -4.84
CA VAL A 318 -1.34 -3.63 -4.64
C VAL A 318 -1.64 -3.27 -3.19
N LYS A 319 -2.57 -2.31 -3.00
CA LYS A 319 -3.00 -1.81 -1.69
C LYS A 319 -4.50 -1.56 -1.70
N VAL A 320 -5.14 -1.74 -0.55
CA VAL A 320 -6.59 -1.56 -0.38
C VAL A 320 -6.86 -0.56 0.73
N LYS A 321 -7.60 0.50 0.42
CA LYS A 321 -8.25 1.33 1.44
C LYS A 321 -9.70 0.94 1.53
N LEU A 322 -10.12 0.36 2.66
CA LEU A 322 -11.50 -0.04 2.92
C LEU A 322 -12.14 0.95 3.92
N GLY A 323 -13.40 1.31 3.71
CA GLY A 323 -14.08 2.22 4.63
C GLY A 323 -15.51 2.51 4.23
N PHE A 324 -16.03 3.62 4.72
CA PHE A 324 -17.39 4.09 4.50
C PHE A 324 -17.40 5.44 3.81
N SER A 325 -18.48 5.77 3.09
CA SER A 325 -18.65 7.09 2.48
C SER A 325 -20.10 7.57 2.57
N ARG A 326 -20.29 8.85 2.91
CA ARG A 326 -21.56 9.56 2.85
C ARG A 326 -21.51 10.57 1.71
N ASN A 327 -22.11 10.23 0.57
CA ASN A 327 -22.14 11.10 -0.63
C ASN A 327 -20.77 11.52 -1.20
N GLY A 328 -19.66 10.92 -0.76
CA GLY A 328 -18.29 11.21 -1.21
C GLY A 328 -17.72 10.11 -2.09
N ILE A 329 -16.66 10.40 -2.85
CA ILE A 329 -15.99 9.40 -3.69
C ILE A 329 -15.18 8.42 -2.81
N ASN A 330 -14.52 8.91 -1.77
CA ASN A 330 -13.42 8.19 -1.10
C ASN A 330 -13.86 7.38 0.12
N PRO A 331 -13.27 6.21 0.38
CA PRO A 331 -13.47 5.46 1.61
C PRO A 331 -12.80 6.17 2.80
N GLU A 332 -13.54 6.30 3.89
CA GLU A 332 -13.13 6.94 5.13
C GLU A 332 -13.43 6.01 6.31
N VAL A 333 -12.53 5.97 7.30
CA VAL A 333 -12.79 5.32 8.58
C VAL A 333 -13.77 6.18 9.38
N ARG A 334 -14.65 5.54 10.15
CA ARG A 334 -15.67 6.21 10.98
C ARG A 334 -15.39 5.91 12.44
N ASP A 335 -15.56 6.90 13.31
CA ASP A 335 -15.35 6.72 14.76
C ASP A 335 -16.22 5.61 15.38
N TYR A 336 -17.34 5.26 14.74
CA TYR A 336 -18.31 4.28 15.19
C TYR A 336 -18.31 2.96 14.39
N LEU A 337 -17.58 2.89 13.28
CA LEU A 337 -17.45 1.68 12.45
C LEU A 337 -16.01 1.59 11.90
N ASN A 338 -15.30 0.54 12.30
CA ASN A 338 -13.90 0.39 11.99
C ASN A 338 -13.61 -1.00 11.41
N PHE A 339 -12.96 -1.03 10.24
CA PHE A 339 -12.38 -2.25 9.68
C PHE A 339 -10.96 -2.41 10.21
N PHE A 340 -10.58 -3.64 10.59
CA PHE A 340 -9.28 -3.95 11.17
C PHE A 340 -8.91 -5.43 10.93
N ASP A 341 -7.69 -5.83 11.30
CA ASP A 341 -7.19 -7.21 11.16
C ASP A 341 -7.33 -7.72 9.71
N PHE A 342 -6.85 -6.93 8.75
CA PHE A 342 -6.83 -7.36 7.35
C PHE A 342 -5.88 -8.54 7.19
N SER A 343 -6.31 -9.57 6.47
CA SER A 343 -5.51 -10.79 6.31
C SER A 343 -5.79 -11.53 5.00
N VAL A 344 -4.76 -12.20 4.49
CA VAL A 344 -4.84 -13.16 3.39
C VAL A 344 -4.47 -14.52 3.94
N ASN A 345 -5.35 -15.52 3.79
CA ASN A 345 -5.13 -16.87 4.32
C ASN A 345 -4.71 -16.91 5.81
N GLY A 346 -5.20 -15.96 6.62
CA GLY A 346 -4.84 -15.83 8.04
C GLY A 346 -3.53 -15.11 8.34
N VAL A 347 -2.72 -14.76 7.33
CA VAL A 347 -1.53 -13.91 7.49
C VAL A 347 -1.96 -12.44 7.50
N LEU A 348 -1.59 -11.71 8.55
CA LEU A 348 -1.97 -10.30 8.72
C LEU A 348 -1.25 -9.40 7.70
N MET A 349 -2.01 -8.50 7.09
CA MET A 349 -1.50 -7.44 6.24
C MET A 349 -0.93 -6.31 7.08
N SER A 350 0.01 -5.55 6.52
CA SER A 350 0.45 -4.31 7.16
C SER A 350 -0.55 -3.19 6.90
N GLU A 351 -0.78 -2.33 7.88
CA GLU A 351 -1.71 -1.20 7.78
C GLU A 351 -0.96 0.13 7.98
N ASN A 352 -1.17 1.09 7.08
CA ASN A 352 -0.61 2.44 7.18
C ASN A 352 -1.65 3.48 6.76
N ASN A 353 -2.05 4.37 7.68
CA ASN A 353 -3.07 5.40 7.46
C ASN A 353 -4.37 4.84 6.82
N ASP A 354 -4.91 3.78 7.42
CA ASP A 354 -6.12 3.07 6.99
C ASP A 354 -6.01 2.36 5.62
N ILE A 355 -4.78 2.17 5.12
CA ILE A 355 -4.50 1.44 3.89
C ILE A 355 -3.85 0.10 4.27
N ALA A 356 -4.53 -1.00 3.94
CA ALA A 356 -4.00 -2.34 4.05
C ALA A 356 -3.08 -2.63 2.85
N GLN A 357 -1.87 -3.12 3.12
CA GLN A 357 -0.84 -3.39 2.11
C GLN A 357 -0.48 -4.87 2.11
N PHE A 358 -0.36 -5.46 0.92
CA PHE A 358 -0.07 -6.87 0.72
C PHE A 358 1.43 -7.22 0.86
N ASN A 359 2.26 -6.39 1.52
CA ASN A 359 3.73 -6.53 1.64
C ASN A 359 4.18 -7.80 2.40
N PHE A 360 3.88 -8.99 1.87
CA PHE A 360 4.24 -10.28 2.44
C PHE A 360 5.61 -10.69 1.95
N THR A 361 6.47 -11.21 2.82
CA THR A 361 7.82 -11.70 2.43
C THR A 361 7.81 -13.13 1.89
N SER A 362 6.62 -13.74 1.77
CA SER A 362 6.39 -15.09 1.24
C SER A 362 4.96 -15.17 0.71
N ASP A 363 4.74 -15.99 -0.31
CA ASP A 363 3.42 -16.26 -0.90
C ASP A 363 2.36 -16.60 0.17
N PRO A 364 1.38 -15.70 0.42
CA PRO A 364 0.38 -15.88 1.47
C PRO A 364 -0.80 -16.77 1.04
N ASP A 365 -1.14 -16.82 -0.24
CA ASP A 365 -2.34 -17.45 -0.81
C ASP A 365 -2.05 -18.66 -1.69
N GLY A 366 -0.78 -18.94 -1.96
CA GLY A 366 -0.31 -20.05 -2.76
C GLY A 366 -0.30 -19.75 -4.26
N PRO A 367 0.07 -20.75 -5.09
CA PRO A 367 0.23 -20.54 -6.52
C PRO A 367 -1.04 -19.99 -7.19
N GLY A 368 -0.88 -18.92 -7.98
CA GLY A 368 -1.94 -18.31 -8.79
C GLY A 368 -2.59 -17.05 -8.18
N GLY A 369 -2.18 -16.65 -6.99
CA GLY A 369 -2.57 -15.41 -6.31
C GLY A 369 -1.48 -14.33 -6.38
N LEU A 370 -1.08 -13.81 -5.22
CA LEU A 370 -0.06 -12.76 -5.10
C LEU A 370 1.35 -13.28 -5.45
N GLN A 371 2.16 -12.44 -6.08
CA GLN A 371 3.51 -12.78 -6.55
C GLN A 371 4.47 -11.60 -6.35
N ASP A 372 5.77 -11.90 -6.39
CA ASP A 372 6.86 -10.91 -6.50
C ASP A 372 7.28 -10.87 -7.98
N LEU A 373 6.59 -10.06 -8.80
CA LEU A 373 6.80 -9.95 -10.23
C LEU A 373 7.84 -8.89 -10.60
N ASP A 374 8.02 -7.87 -9.75
CA ASP A 374 9.01 -6.81 -9.96
C ASP A 374 10.35 -7.05 -9.24
N GLY A 375 10.44 -8.07 -8.37
CA GLY A 375 11.67 -8.52 -7.73
C GLY A 375 12.07 -7.69 -6.52
N ASP A 376 11.13 -6.98 -5.89
CA ASP A 376 11.37 -6.13 -4.73
C ASP A 376 11.40 -6.91 -3.40
N GLY A 377 11.07 -8.21 -3.44
CA GLY A 377 11.07 -9.13 -2.31
C GLY A 377 9.74 -9.23 -1.57
N PHE A 378 8.67 -8.60 -2.08
CA PHE A 378 7.32 -8.68 -1.54
C PHE A 378 6.35 -9.37 -2.50
N PHE A 379 5.48 -10.22 -1.95
CA PHE A 379 4.39 -10.87 -2.66
C PHE A 379 3.15 -9.97 -2.60
N ASP A 380 3.22 -8.81 -3.26
CA ASP A 380 2.15 -7.80 -3.30
C ASP A 380 1.67 -7.45 -4.71
N ASP A 381 2.17 -8.14 -5.73
CA ASP A 381 1.73 -8.01 -7.11
C ASP A 381 0.62 -9.00 -7.45
N LEU A 382 -0.36 -8.56 -8.25
CA LEU A 382 -1.46 -9.39 -8.74
C LEU A 382 -1.36 -9.57 -10.27
N PRO A 383 -0.94 -10.76 -10.76
CA PRO A 383 -0.87 -11.07 -12.19
C PRO A 383 -2.20 -10.88 -12.91
N ALA A 384 -2.15 -10.76 -14.24
CA ALA A 384 -3.36 -10.73 -15.07
C ALA A 384 -4.18 -12.02 -14.89
N GLY A 385 -5.48 -11.87 -14.62
CA GLY A 385 -6.40 -12.99 -14.41
C GLY A 385 -6.37 -13.61 -13.00
N ALA A 386 -5.41 -13.23 -12.15
CA ALA A 386 -5.27 -13.74 -10.79
C ALA A 386 -6.30 -13.14 -9.84
N THR A 387 -6.54 -13.86 -8.73
CA THR A 387 -7.48 -13.49 -7.68
C THR A 387 -6.83 -13.72 -6.32
N VAL A 388 -7.03 -12.79 -5.38
CA VAL A 388 -6.68 -12.95 -3.96
C VAL A 388 -7.91 -12.74 -3.07
N ILE A 389 -8.02 -13.54 -2.01
CA ILE A 389 -9.10 -13.44 -1.01
C ILE A 389 -8.58 -12.76 0.24
N MET A 390 -9.12 -11.58 0.52
CA MET A 390 -8.83 -10.78 1.70
C MET A 390 -9.96 -10.91 2.73
N ASN A 391 -9.60 -11.10 3.99
CA ASN A 391 -10.50 -11.03 5.14
C ASN A 391 -10.26 -9.71 5.87
N ALA A 392 -11.32 -9.13 6.41
CA ALA A 392 -11.23 -8.01 7.34
C ALA A 392 -12.24 -8.22 8.47
N LYS A 393 -11.94 -7.76 9.68
CA LYS A 393 -12.93 -7.69 10.76
C LYS A 393 -13.57 -6.31 10.77
N LEU A 394 -14.85 -6.26 11.06
CA LEU A 394 -15.58 -5.02 11.33
C LEU A 394 -15.97 -5.04 12.80
N GLU A 395 -15.73 -3.93 13.50
CA GLU A 395 -16.31 -3.64 14.81
C GLU A 395 -17.19 -2.39 14.74
N GLN A 396 -18.17 -2.34 15.64
CA GLN A 396 -18.97 -1.17 15.87
C GLN A 396 -18.71 -0.67 17.28
N THR A 397 -18.42 0.63 17.42
CA THR A 397 -18.37 1.28 18.71
C THR A 397 -19.56 2.23 18.81
N LEU A 398 -20.56 1.85 19.59
CA LEU A 398 -21.46 2.84 20.15
C LEU A 398 -20.62 3.65 21.16
N ASN A 399 -20.47 4.95 20.94
CA ASN A 399 -19.77 5.81 21.87
C ASN A 399 -20.46 5.72 23.24
N THR A 400 -19.92 4.92 24.14
CA THR A 400 -20.41 4.68 25.51
C THR A 400 -20.08 5.87 26.41
N MET A 401 -20.35 7.09 25.93
CA MET A 401 -20.35 8.28 26.77
C MET A 401 -21.57 8.21 27.71
N ASN A 402 -21.34 7.50 28.82
CA ASN A 402 -22.13 7.31 30.02
C ASN A 402 -23.39 6.42 29.92
N GLU A 403 -23.42 5.45 30.84
CA GLU A 403 -24.54 4.63 31.34
C GLU A 403 -25.73 5.46 31.90
N GLN A 404 -25.88 6.73 31.49
CA GLN A 404 -26.85 7.65 32.04
C GLN A 404 -27.77 8.16 30.94
N CYS A 405 -29.03 7.74 31.02
CA CYS A 405 -30.22 8.45 30.58
C CYS A 405 -29.95 9.65 29.64
N ARG A 406 -29.75 9.39 28.34
CA ARG A 406 -29.71 10.46 27.33
C ARG A 406 -30.98 10.42 26.48
N ALA A 407 -31.80 11.47 26.61
CA ALA A 407 -32.62 11.95 25.51
C ALA A 407 -31.68 12.72 24.56
N GLY A 408 -30.98 11.98 23.70
CA GLY A 408 -29.99 12.53 22.79
C GLY A 408 -30.03 11.80 21.46
N TYR A 409 -30.14 12.57 20.39
CA TYR A 409 -30.20 12.10 19.01
C TYR A 409 -28.97 11.23 18.68
N TYR A 410 -29.12 9.91 18.69
CA TYR A 410 -28.13 9.03 18.07
C TYR A 410 -28.47 8.98 16.59
N ASN A 411 -27.81 9.85 15.83
CA ASN A 411 -27.91 9.87 14.37
C ASN A 411 -27.02 8.74 13.81
N GLY A 412 -27.35 7.49 14.17
CA GLY A 412 -26.90 6.33 13.40
C GLY A 412 -27.63 6.35 12.07
N ALA A 413 -27.08 7.08 11.10
CA ALA A 413 -27.45 7.07 9.67
C ALA A 413 -28.91 7.43 9.31
N GLY A 414 -29.58 8.36 9.99
CA GLY A 414 -31.01 8.64 9.77
C GLY A 414 -31.41 9.85 8.91
N THR A 415 -30.51 10.78 8.58
CA THR A 415 -30.86 11.98 7.81
C THR A 415 -29.92 12.17 6.62
N SER A 416 -30.43 11.83 5.43
CA SER A 416 -29.97 12.17 4.06
C SER A 416 -28.63 11.67 3.52
N GLY A 417 -27.93 10.74 4.18
CA GLY A 417 -26.78 10.06 3.56
C GLY A 417 -26.49 8.69 4.17
N VAL A 418 -26.75 7.64 3.39
CA VAL A 418 -26.46 6.24 3.74
C VAL A 418 -24.94 6.03 3.64
N ASP A 419 -24.28 5.62 4.72
CA ASP A 419 -22.84 5.29 4.72
C ASP A 419 -22.61 3.98 3.94
N THR A 420 -22.16 4.05 2.68
CA THR A 420 -21.92 2.83 1.89
C THR A 420 -20.49 2.33 2.09
N VAL A 421 -20.34 1.00 2.20
CA VAL A 421 -19.01 0.38 2.16
C VAL A 421 -18.40 0.66 0.79
N ARG A 422 -17.22 1.27 0.80
CA ARG A 422 -16.42 1.58 -0.38
C ARG A 422 -15.00 1.09 -0.18
N TRP A 423 -14.33 0.89 -1.31
CA TRP A 423 -12.92 0.59 -1.32
C TRP A 423 -12.22 1.35 -2.41
N ARG A 424 -10.94 1.60 -2.18
CA ARG A 424 -10.02 2.12 -3.17
C ARG A 424 -8.90 1.11 -3.34
N LEU A 425 -8.69 0.70 -4.58
CA LEU A 425 -7.61 -0.16 -5.02
C LEU A 425 -6.51 0.76 -5.53
N ILE A 426 -5.32 0.65 -4.95
CA ILE A 426 -4.14 1.45 -5.29
C ILE A 426 -3.08 0.47 -5.76
N TYR A 427 -2.45 0.75 -6.89
CA TYR A 427 -1.45 -0.14 -7.49
C TYR A 427 -0.60 0.64 -8.49
N THR A 428 0.52 0.05 -8.89
CA THR A 428 1.38 0.57 -9.95
C THR A 428 1.19 -0.32 -11.18
N ASN A 429 1.09 0.26 -12.39
CA ASN A 429 1.04 -0.56 -13.61
C ASN A 429 2.47 -0.83 -14.14
N SER A 430 2.58 -1.66 -15.19
CA SER A 430 3.87 -1.97 -15.85
C SER A 430 4.64 -0.76 -16.40
N CYS A 431 4.06 0.43 -16.38
CA CYS A 431 4.73 1.68 -16.77
C CYS A 431 5.26 2.48 -15.58
N ASN A 432 5.29 1.92 -14.36
CA ASN A 432 5.57 2.65 -13.12
C ASN A 432 4.62 3.85 -12.90
N ALA A 433 3.39 3.78 -13.43
CA ALA A 433 2.38 4.79 -13.17
C ALA A 433 1.48 4.33 -12.03
N ASP A 434 1.44 5.13 -10.96
CA ASP A 434 0.50 4.94 -9.86
C ASP A 434 -0.93 5.10 -10.36
N LYS A 435 -1.76 4.13 -10.03
CA LYS A 435 -3.19 4.10 -10.32
C LYS A 435 -3.97 3.97 -9.02
N SER A 436 -5.15 4.56 -9.02
CA SER A 436 -6.09 4.47 -7.92
C SER A 436 -7.49 4.40 -8.50
N ILE A 437 -8.18 3.29 -8.26
CA ILE A 437 -9.57 3.08 -8.65
C ILE A 437 -10.39 3.07 -7.38
N THR A 438 -11.44 3.89 -7.34
CA THR A 438 -12.42 3.84 -6.25
C THR A 438 -13.68 3.19 -6.78
N GLU A 439 -14.06 2.08 -6.17
CA GLU A 439 -15.23 1.31 -6.54
C GLU A 439 -16.25 1.36 -5.41
N ASN A 440 -17.51 1.17 -5.80
CA ASN A 440 -18.59 1.00 -4.84
C ASN A 440 -18.98 -0.47 -4.81
N SER A 441 -19.47 -0.90 -3.65
CA SER A 441 -20.18 -2.18 -3.52
C SER A 441 -21.55 -2.22 -4.23
N ASP A 442 -21.85 -1.24 -5.09
CA ASP A 442 -23.20 -0.92 -5.58
C ASP A 442 -23.72 -1.94 -6.61
N ASN A 443 -24.32 -3.00 -6.10
CA ASN A 443 -25.49 -3.68 -6.70
C ASN A 443 -26.39 -4.37 -5.67
N LEU A 444 -26.11 -4.19 -4.37
CA LEU A 444 -26.95 -4.71 -3.29
C LEU A 444 -27.47 -3.51 -2.52
N GLY A 445 -28.77 -3.24 -2.62
CA GLY A 445 -29.43 -2.15 -1.91
C GLY A 445 -28.96 -2.05 -0.45
N THR A 446 -28.65 -0.82 -0.03
CA THR A 446 -28.37 -0.43 1.37
C THR A 446 -27.29 -1.27 2.07
N ASN A 447 -26.01 -0.96 1.85
CA ASN A 447 -24.86 -1.60 2.51
C ASN A 447 -24.41 -0.93 3.83
N THR A 448 -25.20 -0.05 4.45
CA THR A 448 -25.08 0.11 5.91
C THR A 448 -25.68 -1.16 6.54
N PRO A 449 -24.93 -1.98 7.28
CA PRO A 449 -25.58 -3.04 8.05
C PRO A 449 -26.58 -2.46 9.07
N TYR A 450 -26.50 -1.15 9.43
CA TYR A 450 -27.37 -0.56 10.44
C TYR A 450 -27.74 0.93 10.23
N THR A 451 -29.00 1.23 10.49
CA THR A 451 -29.53 2.53 10.96
C THR A 451 -30.09 2.31 12.36
N LEU A 452 -29.41 2.82 13.39
CA LEU A 452 -29.95 2.96 14.75
C LEU A 452 -30.31 4.43 14.94
N GLY A 453 -31.55 4.77 14.64
CA GLY A 453 -32.13 6.02 15.09
C GLY A 453 -32.66 5.82 16.50
N ILE A 454 -32.30 6.65 17.47
CA ILE A 454 -33.05 6.74 18.73
C ILE A 454 -33.44 8.20 18.87
N ILE A 455 -34.71 8.50 18.60
CA ILE A 455 -35.26 9.86 18.63
C ILE A 455 -36.17 10.00 19.86
N ALA A 456 -36.21 11.23 20.38
CA ALA A 456 -36.93 11.69 21.55
C ALA A 456 -38.15 10.84 21.95
N GLN A 457 -38.02 10.15 23.08
CA GLN A 457 -39.13 9.51 23.74
C GLN A 457 -39.88 10.52 24.58
N THR A 458 -41.19 10.39 24.60
CA THR A 458 -42.08 11.22 25.42
C THR A 458 -42.94 10.32 26.28
N SER A 459 -43.40 10.86 27.39
CA SER A 459 -44.41 10.20 28.19
C SER A 459 -45.50 11.18 28.55
N ASP A 460 -46.68 10.64 28.79
CA ASP A 460 -47.88 11.42 29.04
C ASP A 460 -48.82 10.66 29.99
N ILE A 461 -49.84 11.36 30.49
CA ILE A 461 -50.89 10.82 31.33
C ILE A 461 -52.23 11.04 30.65
N SER A 462 -52.99 9.97 30.45
CA SER A 462 -54.36 10.03 29.99
C SER A 462 -55.30 9.61 31.11
N ALA A 463 -56.28 10.46 31.43
CA ALA A 463 -57.27 10.21 32.46
C ALA A 463 -58.69 10.38 31.88
N PRO A 464 -59.70 9.62 32.36
CA PRO A 464 -61.07 9.68 31.85
C PRO A 464 -61.68 11.09 31.76
N ASN A 465 -61.24 12.02 32.60
CA ASN A 465 -61.72 13.41 32.67
C ASN A 465 -60.61 14.47 32.46
N GLY A 466 -59.44 14.08 31.96
CA GLY A 466 -58.28 14.99 31.81
C GLY A 466 -57.70 15.54 33.11
N ASN A 467 -58.16 15.07 34.28
CA ASN A 467 -57.68 15.49 35.58
C ASN A 467 -56.37 14.78 35.92
N VAL A 468 -55.33 15.55 36.28
CA VAL A 468 -54.05 15.04 36.78
C VAL A 468 -53.99 15.01 38.31
N ASN A 469 -55.11 15.18 38.99
CA ASN A 469 -55.24 15.04 40.44
C ASN A 469 -56.05 13.77 40.76
N PHE A 470 -55.38 12.73 41.24
CA PHE A 470 -55.99 11.42 41.51
C PHE A 470 -56.24 11.20 43.01
N ASN A 471 -57.21 10.35 43.39
CA ASN A 471 -57.57 10.07 44.78
C ASN A 471 -57.80 8.57 44.99
N ALA A 472 -57.78 8.13 46.25
CA ALA A 472 -57.82 6.72 46.65
C ALA A 472 -59.17 6.03 46.39
N THR A 473 -60.23 6.78 46.05
CA THR A 473 -61.61 6.30 45.93
C THR A 473 -62.03 5.89 44.50
N ASN A 474 -61.14 5.22 43.75
CA ASN A 474 -61.33 4.68 42.39
C ASN A 474 -60.93 5.57 41.20
N ASN A 475 -59.85 6.33 41.31
CA ASN A 475 -59.28 6.97 40.13
C ASN A 475 -58.36 6.00 39.38
N SER A 476 -58.84 5.48 38.25
CA SER A 476 -57.99 4.83 37.25
C SER A 476 -57.52 5.84 36.21
N PHE A 477 -56.29 5.67 35.75
CA PHE A 477 -55.70 6.50 34.71
C PHE A 477 -54.68 5.66 33.93
N SER A 478 -54.21 6.18 32.80
CA SER A 478 -53.24 5.50 31.96
C SER A 478 -51.96 6.31 31.88
N ALA A 479 -50.83 5.68 32.19
CA ALA A 479 -49.54 6.23 31.83
C ALA A 479 -49.18 5.77 30.42
N ILE A 480 -48.76 6.72 29.59
CA ILE A 480 -48.41 6.48 28.19
C ILE A 480 -46.92 6.70 28.05
N TYR A 481 -46.21 5.69 27.55
CA TYR A 481 -44.82 5.80 27.14
C TYR A 481 -44.76 5.71 25.61
N ASN A 482 -44.35 6.82 24.99
CA ASN A 482 -44.30 6.97 23.55
C ASN A 482 -42.85 6.89 23.07
N PHE A 483 -42.58 5.90 22.22
CA PHE A 483 -41.26 5.68 21.64
C PHE A 483 -40.88 6.71 20.55
N GLY A 484 -41.76 7.68 20.27
CA GLY A 484 -41.55 8.74 19.30
C GLY A 484 -42.11 8.39 17.92
N ASN A 485 -42.37 9.42 17.11
CA ASN A 485 -43.06 9.32 15.82
C ASN A 485 -42.12 8.91 14.68
N ASN A 486 -40.80 8.91 14.93
CA ASN A 486 -39.77 8.70 13.93
C ASN A 486 -38.78 7.61 14.41
N ASN A 487 -38.78 6.49 13.70
CA ASN A 487 -37.69 5.51 13.54
C ASN A 487 -36.68 5.29 14.69
N THR A 488 -37.13 4.82 15.87
CA THR A 488 -36.41 3.77 16.66
C THR A 488 -36.27 2.45 15.89
N SER A 489 -35.58 2.49 14.75
CA SER A 489 -35.44 1.34 13.86
C SER A 489 -34.27 0.47 14.28
N ILE A 490 -34.47 -0.84 14.26
CA ILE A 490 -33.40 -1.81 14.07
C ILE A 490 -33.80 -2.58 12.83
N SER A 491 -33.36 -2.07 11.68
CA SER A 491 -33.40 -2.82 10.45
C SER A 491 -32.23 -3.77 10.45
N SER A 492 -32.49 -5.03 10.78
CA SER A 492 -31.50 -6.06 10.54
C SER A 492 -31.70 -6.63 9.14
N GLY A 493 -30.63 -6.74 8.37
CA GLY A 493 -30.66 -7.68 7.23
C GLY A 493 -30.96 -9.09 7.75
N ALA A 494 -31.53 -9.93 6.90
CA ALA A 494 -32.14 -11.23 7.24
C ALA A 494 -31.33 -12.15 8.20
N GLY A 495 -30.03 -11.95 8.42
CA GLY A 495 -29.18 -12.77 9.30
C GLY A 495 -29.36 -12.60 10.82
N PHE A 496 -29.97 -11.53 11.31
CA PHE A 496 -30.03 -11.26 12.76
C PHE A 496 -31.11 -12.07 13.49
N MET A 497 -32.13 -12.54 12.76
CA MET A 497 -33.24 -13.32 13.32
C MET A 497 -33.40 -14.71 12.71
N THR A 498 -32.53 -15.13 11.78
CA THR A 498 -32.65 -16.44 11.10
C THR A 498 -32.35 -17.66 11.97
N ASN A 499 -32.09 -17.50 13.27
CA ASN A 499 -32.00 -18.63 14.19
C ASN A 499 -32.65 -18.32 15.54
N GLY A 500 -33.99 -18.35 15.58
CA GLY A 500 -34.76 -18.50 16.83
C GLY A 500 -34.40 -17.52 17.95
N SER A 501 -33.92 -16.31 17.60
CA SER A 501 -33.13 -15.51 18.53
C SER A 501 -33.92 -14.86 19.65
N GLY A 502 -35.25 -14.98 19.70
CA GLY A 502 -36.06 -14.59 20.87
C GLY A 502 -35.97 -13.13 21.28
N ALA A 503 -35.33 -12.26 20.48
CA ALA A 503 -35.01 -10.88 20.83
C ALA A 503 -36.26 -10.03 21.04
N PHE A 504 -36.21 -9.16 22.05
CA PHE A 504 -37.37 -8.39 22.48
C PHE A 504 -36.98 -7.10 23.20
N TRP A 505 -37.88 -6.14 23.18
CA TRP A 505 -37.73 -4.91 23.96
C TRP A 505 -38.32 -5.11 25.35
N ARG A 506 -37.62 -4.63 26.37
CA ARG A 506 -38.12 -4.62 27.75
C ARG A 506 -38.24 -3.18 28.23
N VAL A 507 -39.43 -2.80 28.67
CA VAL A 507 -39.71 -1.50 29.27
C VAL A 507 -39.72 -1.64 30.78
N LYS A 508 -39.01 -0.76 31.46
CA LYS A 508 -39.02 -0.60 32.92
C LYS A 508 -39.82 0.64 33.26
N ALA A 509 -40.78 0.49 34.17
CA ALA A 509 -41.54 1.59 34.75
C ALA A 509 -41.32 1.62 36.26
N ILE A 510 -41.03 2.79 36.81
CA ILE A 510 -40.95 3.04 38.25
C ILE A 510 -42.15 3.90 38.62
N LEU A 511 -43.09 3.30 39.34
CA LEU A 511 -44.29 3.98 39.83
C LEU A 511 -43.99 4.64 41.19
N PRO A 512 -44.75 5.67 41.60
CA PRO A 512 -44.69 6.20 42.96
C PRO A 512 -45.55 5.37 43.94
N ALA A 513 -45.34 5.59 45.24
CA ALA A 513 -46.06 4.89 46.29
C ALA A 513 -47.56 5.21 46.24
N GLY A 514 -48.41 4.19 46.46
CA GLY A 514 -49.86 4.34 46.38
C GLY A 514 -50.41 4.27 44.94
N ILE A 515 -49.60 3.85 43.96
CA ILE A 515 -50.05 3.57 42.59
C ILE A 515 -49.63 2.17 42.20
N SER A 516 -50.53 1.42 41.59
CA SER A 516 -50.27 0.06 41.11
C SER A 516 -50.83 -0.15 39.70
N ILE A 517 -50.37 -1.23 39.06
CA ILE A 517 -50.91 -1.66 37.76
C ILE A 517 -52.35 -2.12 37.96
N ASN A 518 -53.28 -1.58 37.17
CA ASN A 518 -54.64 -2.05 37.16
C ASN A 518 -54.75 -3.36 36.36
N THR A 519 -54.74 -4.49 37.06
CA THR A 519 -54.81 -5.82 36.45
C THR A 519 -56.16 -6.16 35.83
N SER A 520 -57.21 -5.37 36.10
CA SER A 520 -58.53 -5.55 35.48
C SER A 520 -58.62 -4.95 34.07
N SER A 521 -57.62 -4.16 33.68
CA SER A 521 -57.52 -3.51 32.37
C SER A 521 -56.30 -4.05 31.61
N ALA A 522 -56.45 -4.22 30.29
CA ALA A 522 -55.36 -4.73 29.47
C ALA A 522 -54.25 -3.67 29.32
N ILE A 523 -52.99 -4.10 29.53
CA ILE A 523 -51.83 -3.34 29.06
C ILE A 523 -51.81 -3.45 27.54
N THR A 524 -51.69 -2.31 26.86
CA THR A 524 -51.76 -2.29 25.39
C THR A 524 -50.52 -1.64 24.80
N TYR A 525 -50.10 -2.16 23.66
CA TYR A 525 -49.14 -1.52 22.77
C TYR A 525 -49.87 -1.24 21.46
N SER A 526 -49.79 0.00 20.98
CA SER A 526 -50.63 0.41 19.84
C SER A 526 -50.13 -0.11 18.47
N ASP A 527 -49.02 -0.84 18.42
CA ASP A 527 -48.55 -1.56 17.24
C ASP A 527 -48.87 -3.05 17.36
N ASN A 528 -49.71 -3.56 16.46
CA ASN A 528 -50.14 -4.96 16.44
C ASN A 528 -49.04 -5.95 15.99
N ARG A 529 -47.89 -5.45 15.54
CA ARG A 529 -46.71 -6.29 15.22
C ARG A 529 -46.02 -6.82 16.47
N PHE A 530 -46.32 -6.26 17.64
CA PHE A 530 -45.76 -6.69 18.92
C PHE A 530 -46.85 -7.14 19.88
N THR A 531 -46.53 -8.13 20.69
CA THR A 531 -47.28 -8.52 21.88
C THR A 531 -46.59 -7.92 23.11
N VAL A 532 -47.37 -7.28 23.97
CA VAL A 532 -46.90 -6.78 25.27
C VAL A 532 -47.26 -7.78 26.36
N THR A 533 -46.31 -8.10 27.23
CA THR A 533 -46.53 -9.00 28.38
C THR A 533 -45.95 -8.38 29.64
N TYR A 534 -46.75 -8.30 30.70
CA TYR A 534 -46.26 -7.94 32.02
C TYR A 534 -45.38 -9.05 32.59
N ASN A 535 -44.13 -8.72 32.92
CA ASN A 535 -43.18 -9.68 33.44
C ASN A 535 -43.16 -9.66 34.97
N SER A 536 -44.08 -10.41 35.58
CA SER A 536 -44.24 -10.48 37.04
C SER A 536 -43.07 -11.15 37.76
N ALA A 537 -42.26 -11.97 37.08
CA ALA A 537 -41.15 -12.69 37.70
C ALA A 537 -39.99 -11.77 38.12
N ILE A 538 -39.80 -10.67 37.39
CA ILE A 538 -38.73 -9.69 37.66
C ILE A 538 -39.28 -8.34 38.16
N SER A 539 -40.60 -8.16 38.13
CA SER A 539 -41.25 -6.98 38.69
C SER A 539 -41.34 -7.10 40.20
N ASN A 540 -41.12 -6.00 40.91
CA ASN A 540 -41.18 -5.97 42.36
C ASN A 540 -42.13 -4.84 42.84
N PRO A 541 -43.38 -5.20 43.20
CA PRO A 541 -44.35 -4.24 43.75
C PRO A 541 -43.86 -3.55 45.02
N SER A 542 -43.01 -4.18 45.85
CA SER A 542 -42.52 -3.56 47.09
C SER A 542 -41.55 -2.40 46.82
N THR A 543 -40.90 -2.39 45.65
CA THR A 543 -40.02 -1.30 45.20
C THR A 543 -40.66 -0.46 44.09
N GLN A 544 -41.94 -0.71 43.76
CA GLN A 544 -42.69 -0.06 42.67
C GLN A 544 -42.02 -0.15 41.29
N THR A 545 -41.23 -1.19 41.06
CA THR A 545 -40.52 -1.41 39.79
C THR A 545 -41.25 -2.47 38.98
N TYR A 546 -41.65 -2.14 37.76
CA TYR A 546 -42.41 -3.03 36.88
C TYR A 546 -41.74 -3.16 35.51
N TYR A 547 -41.79 -4.37 34.95
CA TYR A 547 -41.19 -4.68 33.66
C TYR A 547 -42.22 -5.22 32.67
N PHE A 548 -42.11 -4.79 31.41
CA PHE A 548 -43.00 -5.18 30.31
C PHE A 548 -42.16 -5.62 29.11
N ASP A 549 -42.41 -6.83 28.63
CA ASP A 549 -41.71 -7.40 27.47
C ASP A 549 -42.57 -7.19 26.22
N LEU A 550 -41.99 -6.51 25.23
CA LEU A 550 -42.53 -6.25 23.90
C LEU A 550 -41.87 -7.22 22.92
N LYS A 551 -42.56 -8.31 22.59
CA LYS A 551 -42.08 -9.38 21.70
C LYS A 551 -42.75 -9.29 20.33
N PRO A 552 -42.08 -9.65 19.23
CA PRO A 552 -42.74 -9.78 17.94
C PRO A 552 -43.92 -10.77 18.01
N SER A 553 -45.06 -10.41 17.43
CA SER A 553 -46.22 -11.30 17.36
C SER A 553 -45.93 -12.52 16.48
N ALA A 554 -46.65 -13.63 16.68
CA ALA A 554 -46.40 -14.90 15.98
C ALA A 554 -46.36 -14.75 14.44
N THR A 555 -47.14 -13.83 13.87
CA THR A 555 -47.18 -13.53 12.43
C THR A 555 -46.00 -12.67 11.94
N ASN A 556 -45.24 -12.07 12.86
CA ASN A 556 -44.08 -11.22 12.59
C ASN A 556 -42.76 -11.81 13.10
N GLN A 557 -42.74 -13.04 13.62
CA GLN A 557 -41.52 -13.70 14.14
C GLN A 557 -40.41 -13.94 13.09
N GLY A 558 -40.66 -13.67 11.80
CA GLY A 558 -39.66 -13.67 10.73
C GLY A 558 -39.35 -12.29 10.13
N ASN A 559 -39.97 -11.21 10.60
CA ASN A 559 -39.73 -9.86 10.07
C ASN A 559 -38.51 -9.26 10.78
N ALA A 560 -37.43 -9.03 10.04
CA ALA A 560 -36.12 -8.60 10.54
C ALA A 560 -36.07 -7.15 11.11
N ASN A 561 -37.23 -6.53 11.34
CA ASN A 561 -37.35 -5.15 11.80
C ASN A 561 -37.96 -5.10 13.22
N LEU A 562 -37.12 -4.95 14.25
CA LEU A 562 -37.55 -4.72 15.65
C LEU A 562 -37.88 -3.24 15.92
N ASN A 563 -38.63 -2.67 14.99
CA ASN A 563 -38.97 -1.26 14.93
C ASN A 563 -40.11 -0.94 15.91
N ILE A 564 -39.78 -0.42 17.09
CA ILE A 564 -40.76 -0.04 18.11
C ILE A 564 -41.16 1.43 17.97
N TYR A 565 -42.10 1.68 17.07
CA TYR A 565 -42.81 2.97 17.03
C TYR A 565 -44.11 2.81 17.78
N ASN A 566 -44.66 3.92 18.24
CA ASN A 566 -45.95 4.02 18.90
C ASN A 566 -45.92 3.89 20.44
N ARG A 567 -47.07 3.56 21.04
CA ARG A 567 -47.40 3.89 22.42
C ARG A 567 -47.63 2.63 23.26
N LEU A 568 -46.85 2.49 24.33
CA LEU A 568 -47.18 1.60 25.44
C LEU A 568 -48.12 2.33 26.39
N THR A 569 -49.30 1.75 26.63
CA THR A 569 -50.30 2.28 27.56
C THR A 569 -50.41 1.35 28.75
N LEU A 570 -50.02 1.86 29.92
CA LEU A 570 -50.11 1.17 31.20
C LEU A 570 -51.36 1.64 31.94
N PRO A 571 -52.36 0.77 32.16
CA PRO A 571 -53.49 1.10 33.01
C PRO A 571 -53.05 1.06 34.47
N LEU A 572 -53.29 2.15 35.18
CA LEU A 572 -52.90 2.36 36.57
C LEU A 572 -54.14 2.64 37.42
N VAL A 573 -54.03 2.30 38.70
CA VAL A 573 -55.04 2.61 39.71
C VAL A 573 -54.35 3.20 40.93
N VAL A 574 -54.99 4.18 41.56
CA VAL A 574 -54.57 4.64 42.89
C VAL A 574 -54.95 3.56 43.89
N ASP A 575 -53.95 3.07 44.62
CA ASP A 575 -54.15 2.07 45.66
C ASP A 575 -55.01 2.67 46.79
N PRO A 576 -56.07 1.98 47.25
CA PRO A 576 -56.86 2.41 48.40
C PRO A 576 -56.04 2.61 49.68
N SER A 577 -54.89 1.93 49.79
CA SER A 577 -53.93 2.05 50.89
C SER A 577 -52.96 3.23 50.74
N CYS A 578 -53.11 4.05 49.69
CA CYS A 578 -52.28 5.23 49.53
C CYS A 578 -52.38 6.14 50.76
N ASN A 579 -51.22 6.54 51.28
CA ASN A 579 -51.09 7.27 52.55
C ASN A 579 -50.28 8.56 52.44
N SER A 580 -49.87 8.95 51.23
CA SER A 580 -49.02 10.13 51.00
C SER A 580 -49.57 11.01 49.88
N ASN A 581 -50.01 12.21 50.27
CA ASN A 581 -50.40 13.24 49.33
C ASN A 581 -49.15 13.93 48.77
N GLY A 582 -49.09 14.16 47.47
CA GLY A 582 -47.92 14.75 46.85
C GLY A 582 -48.03 14.92 45.35
N VAL A 583 -47.00 15.53 44.77
CA VAL A 583 -46.83 15.62 43.31
C VAL A 583 -45.80 14.60 42.89
N TYR A 584 -46.17 13.76 41.94
CA TYR A 584 -45.37 12.63 41.49
C TYR A 584 -45.23 12.60 39.97
N ASN A 585 -44.28 11.81 39.51
CA ASN A 585 -44.13 11.40 38.11
C ASN A 585 -43.82 9.91 38.06
N ILE A 586 -44.00 9.32 36.88
CA ILE A 586 -43.63 7.93 36.60
C ILE A 586 -42.40 7.97 35.71
N LYS A 587 -41.38 7.18 36.05
CA LYS A 587 -40.14 7.09 35.27
C LYS A 587 -40.20 5.87 34.34
N PHE A 588 -39.83 6.08 33.09
CA PHE A 588 -39.74 5.04 32.07
C PHE A 588 -38.30 4.91 31.57
N SER A 589 -37.91 3.67 31.28
CA SER A 589 -36.73 3.35 30.48
C SER A 589 -36.96 2.07 29.68
N SER A 590 -36.17 1.83 28.64
CA SER A 590 -36.32 0.67 27.76
C SER A 590 -34.98 0.04 27.44
N ALA A 591 -34.90 -1.27 27.28
CA ALA A 591 -33.68 -1.96 26.90
C ALA A 591 -33.98 -3.03 25.86
N LEU A 592 -33.01 -3.33 25.00
CA LEU A 592 -33.13 -4.39 24.01
C LEU A 592 -32.41 -5.63 24.51
N TYR A 593 -33.11 -6.76 24.48
CA TYR A 593 -32.58 -8.05 24.91
C TYR A 593 -32.46 -8.98 23.72
N ARG A 594 -31.34 -9.71 23.67
CA ARG A 594 -31.18 -10.85 22.76
C ARG A 594 -32.03 -12.01 23.27
N ASP A 595 -31.96 -12.31 24.55
CA ASP A 595 -32.79 -13.31 25.23
C ASP A 595 -33.05 -12.89 26.68
N ALA A 596 -33.70 -13.74 27.48
CA ALA A 596 -34.08 -13.39 28.86
C ALA A 596 -32.89 -13.00 29.76
N ASN A 597 -31.68 -13.46 29.44
CA ASN A 597 -30.47 -13.30 30.25
C ASN A 597 -29.43 -12.38 29.60
N ASN A 598 -29.48 -12.17 28.27
CA ASN A 598 -28.49 -11.41 27.52
C ASN A 598 -29.06 -10.06 27.04
N VAL A 599 -28.55 -8.97 27.63
CA VAL A 599 -28.86 -7.59 27.22
C VAL A 599 -28.06 -7.24 25.97
N TYR A 600 -28.73 -6.71 24.95
CA TYR A 600 -28.11 -6.26 23.70
C TYR A 600 -27.86 -4.75 23.68
N ILE A 601 -28.83 -3.95 24.17
CA ILE A 601 -28.64 -2.53 24.42
C ILE A 601 -29.15 -2.21 25.84
N PRO A 602 -28.29 -1.77 26.76
CA PRO A 602 -28.69 -1.42 28.11
C PRO A 602 -29.46 -0.08 28.13
N GLU A 603 -30.49 -0.05 28.98
CA GLU A 603 -31.29 1.11 29.43
C GLU A 603 -31.20 2.39 28.57
N LEU A 604 -31.96 2.39 27.48
CA LEU A 604 -32.23 3.50 26.56
C LEU A 604 -33.45 4.31 26.97
N GLY A 605 -33.32 5.62 26.77
CA GLY A 605 -34.45 6.52 26.68
C GLY A 605 -35.19 6.67 28.02
N CYS A 606 -34.70 7.60 28.83
CA CYS A 606 -35.32 7.90 30.10
C CYS A 606 -36.24 9.09 29.92
N THR A 607 -37.51 8.91 30.25
CA THR A 607 -38.48 9.99 30.28
C THR A 607 -39.35 9.86 31.52
N THR A 608 -39.90 10.98 31.97
CA THR A 608 -40.83 11.02 33.09
C THR A 608 -42.13 11.61 32.63
N THR A 609 -43.25 11.04 33.09
CA THR A 609 -44.56 11.64 32.81
C THR A 609 -44.60 13.08 33.30
N PRO A 610 -45.49 13.93 32.77
CA PRO A 610 -45.85 15.17 33.43
C PRO A 610 -46.19 14.92 34.90
N ASN A 611 -45.96 15.94 35.72
CA ASN A 611 -46.31 15.90 37.13
C ASN A 611 -47.83 15.72 37.28
N PHE A 612 -48.22 14.83 38.18
CA PHE A 612 -49.60 14.65 38.58
C PHE A 612 -49.68 14.65 40.11
N SER A 613 -50.78 15.14 40.65
CA SER A 613 -50.99 15.17 42.09
C SER A 613 -51.75 13.92 42.52
N LEU A 614 -51.34 13.37 43.66
CA LEU A 614 -52.02 12.29 44.32
C LEU A 614 -52.59 12.82 45.64
N GLY A 615 -53.90 12.73 45.79
CA GLY A 615 -54.69 13.13 46.94
C GLY A 615 -55.41 11.93 47.53
N CYS A 616 -54.71 11.15 48.34
CA CYS A 616 -55.18 9.95 49.01
C CYS A 616 -56.10 10.23 50.21
N GLY A 617 -56.64 11.45 50.29
CA GLY A 617 -57.46 11.92 51.40
C GLY A 617 -56.65 12.07 52.69
N THR A 618 -57.35 12.38 53.79
CA THR A 618 -56.84 12.15 55.14
C THR A 618 -56.97 10.66 55.45
N LEU A 619 -55.90 10.03 55.94
CA LEU A 619 -55.87 8.63 56.40
C LEU A 619 -57.21 8.20 57.03
N THR A 620 -58.05 7.49 56.29
CA THR A 620 -59.22 6.79 56.84
C THR A 620 -58.77 5.41 57.23
N ALA A 621 -58.01 5.33 58.33
CA ALA A 621 -57.55 4.06 58.87
C ALA A 621 -57.54 4.07 60.39
N LEU A 622 -57.79 2.89 60.96
CA LEU A 622 -57.36 2.54 62.30
C LEU A 622 -55.85 2.28 62.23
N SER A 623 -55.05 3.12 62.88
CA SER A 623 -53.60 2.90 62.96
C SER A 623 -53.19 2.61 64.41
N ILE A 624 -52.26 1.67 64.57
CA ILE A 624 -51.58 1.44 65.85
C ILE A 624 -50.36 2.35 65.84
N GLU A 625 -50.41 3.47 66.56
CA GLU A 625 -49.31 4.42 66.63
C GLU A 625 -48.19 3.92 67.54
N ASN A 626 -48.54 3.10 68.53
CA ASN A 626 -47.59 2.50 69.45
C ASN A 626 -48.12 1.15 69.95
N PHE A 627 -47.25 0.17 70.05
CA PHE A 627 -47.53 -1.13 70.65
C PHE A 627 -46.36 -1.53 71.55
N ASP A 628 -46.65 -1.71 72.83
CA ASP A 628 -45.69 -2.12 73.84
C ASP A 628 -46.28 -3.30 74.61
N LEU A 629 -45.55 -4.41 74.65
CA LEU A 629 -45.95 -5.61 75.38
C LEU A 629 -44.93 -5.84 76.48
N LYS A 630 -45.34 -5.56 77.72
CA LYS A 630 -44.50 -5.75 78.90
C LYS A 630 -45.04 -6.87 79.75
N ARG A 631 -44.20 -7.85 80.07
CA ARG A 631 -44.52 -8.87 81.07
C ARG A 631 -44.25 -8.28 82.46
N GLN A 632 -45.23 -8.32 83.36
CA GLN A 632 -45.09 -7.71 84.69
C GLN A 632 -44.40 -8.64 85.70
N THR A 633 -44.40 -9.95 85.44
CA THR A 633 -43.83 -10.96 86.33
C THR A 633 -42.94 -11.90 85.55
N PHE A 634 -41.74 -12.16 86.08
CA PHE A 634 -40.84 -13.16 85.55
C PHE A 634 -41.12 -14.49 86.30
N GLY A 635 -41.19 -15.60 85.56
CA GLY A 635 -41.41 -16.93 86.12
C GLY A 635 -40.18 -17.45 86.89
N TYR A 636 -39.87 -18.74 86.76
CA TYR A 636 -38.68 -19.32 87.37
C TYR A 636 -37.58 -19.57 86.31
N ILE A 637 -36.31 -19.45 86.69
CA ILE A 637 -35.17 -19.81 85.81
C ILE A 637 -34.78 -21.30 85.90
N ASN A 638 -35.45 -22.07 86.76
CA ASN A 638 -35.15 -23.48 86.96
C ASN A 638 -36.39 -24.36 86.92
N ALA A 639 -36.20 -25.59 86.44
CA ALA A 639 -37.27 -26.59 86.31
C ALA A 639 -37.87 -27.01 87.66
N ALA A 640 -37.19 -26.73 88.78
CA ALA A 640 -37.66 -26.98 90.13
C ALA A 640 -38.64 -25.92 90.66
N GLY A 641 -38.77 -24.76 90.00
CA GLY A 641 -39.71 -23.71 90.42
C GLY A 641 -39.32 -22.99 91.71
N THR A 642 -38.02 -22.87 92.00
CA THR A 642 -37.52 -22.32 93.28
C THR A 642 -36.73 -21.02 93.15
N GLN A 643 -36.24 -20.67 91.94
CA GLN A 643 -35.54 -19.40 91.69
C GLN A 643 -36.35 -18.49 90.76
N LEU A 644 -36.84 -17.37 91.31
CA LEU A 644 -37.54 -16.34 90.54
C LEU A 644 -36.58 -15.70 89.52
N ALA A 645 -37.07 -15.52 88.31
CA ALA A 645 -36.38 -14.80 87.25
C ALA A 645 -36.45 -13.27 87.51
N THR A 646 -35.46 -12.54 87.01
CA THR A 646 -35.41 -11.07 87.01
C THR A 646 -35.26 -10.55 85.57
N GLU A 647 -35.35 -9.23 85.36
CA GLU A 647 -35.13 -8.60 84.04
C GLU A 647 -33.80 -8.97 83.38
N SER A 648 -32.79 -9.38 84.16
CA SER A 648 -31.49 -9.80 83.62
C SER A 648 -31.49 -11.22 83.02
N ASN A 649 -32.55 -12.01 83.25
CA ASN A 649 -32.59 -13.45 82.94
C ASN A 649 -33.40 -13.80 81.68
N ILE A 650 -33.53 -12.88 80.73
CA ILE A 650 -34.40 -13.00 79.53
C ILE A 650 -34.14 -14.29 78.71
N ASN A 651 -32.94 -14.86 78.78
CA ASN A 651 -32.54 -16.04 78.00
C ASN A 651 -32.63 -17.39 78.74
N GLY A 652 -33.17 -17.44 79.97
CA GLY A 652 -33.11 -18.64 80.81
C GLY A 652 -34.37 -18.96 81.62
N ILE A 653 -35.54 -18.46 81.21
CA ILE A 653 -36.80 -18.70 81.92
C ILE A 653 -37.38 -20.05 81.51
N GLU A 654 -37.67 -20.91 82.49
CA GLU A 654 -38.32 -22.21 82.28
C GLU A 654 -39.82 -22.03 82.11
N LEU A 655 -40.28 -22.20 80.86
CA LEU A 655 -41.63 -21.85 80.42
C LEU A 655 -42.74 -22.75 80.99
N ASN A 656 -42.38 -23.87 81.60
CA ASN A 656 -43.33 -24.83 82.16
C ASN A 656 -43.74 -24.54 83.61
N ASN A 657 -43.03 -23.63 84.29
CA ASN A 657 -43.31 -23.22 85.67
C ASN A 657 -43.65 -21.73 85.72
N TYR A 658 -44.94 -21.41 85.57
CA TYR A 658 -45.46 -20.05 85.69
C TYR A 658 -46.00 -19.80 87.10
N LEU A 659 -45.87 -18.55 87.58
CA LEU A 659 -46.56 -18.13 88.80
C LEU A 659 -48.07 -18.06 88.52
N ASN A 660 -48.88 -18.57 89.44
CA ASN A 660 -50.33 -18.43 89.34
C ASN A 660 -50.68 -16.94 89.42
N GLY A 661 -51.15 -16.35 88.31
CA GLY A 661 -51.36 -14.91 88.16
C GLY A 661 -50.36 -14.16 87.27
N ASP A 662 -49.52 -14.86 86.49
CA ASP A 662 -48.63 -14.24 85.50
C ASP A 662 -49.40 -13.41 84.46
N LYS A 663 -49.02 -12.13 84.30
CA LYS A 663 -49.69 -11.15 83.44
C LYS A 663 -48.73 -10.51 82.47
N ALA A 664 -49.09 -10.52 81.19
CA ALA A 664 -48.54 -9.60 80.19
C ALA A 664 -49.53 -8.44 80.01
N VAL A 665 -49.01 -7.21 80.04
CA VAL A 665 -49.78 -6.01 79.76
C VAL A 665 -49.36 -5.50 78.39
N ALA A 666 -50.32 -5.53 77.46
CA ALA A 666 -50.19 -4.84 76.18
C ALA A 666 -50.69 -3.41 76.39
N ALA A 667 -49.79 -2.43 76.24
CA ALA A 667 -50.15 -1.04 76.04
C ALA A 667 -50.17 -0.78 74.53
N TYR A 668 -51.30 -0.31 74.03
CA TYR A 668 -51.42 0.07 72.63
C TYR A 668 -52.05 1.45 72.54
N GLN A 669 -51.60 2.24 71.58
CA GLN A 669 -52.22 3.49 71.22
C GLN A 669 -52.85 3.33 69.85
N LEU A 670 -54.17 3.27 69.83
CA LEU A 670 -54.94 3.34 68.60
C LEU A 670 -55.26 4.79 68.30
N LYS A 671 -55.02 5.19 67.06
CA LYS A 671 -55.60 6.41 66.53
C LYS A 671 -56.73 6.03 65.59
N ILE A 672 -57.95 6.36 66.04
CA ILE A 672 -59.15 6.29 65.24
C ILE A 672 -59.30 7.64 64.56
N VAL A 673 -59.02 7.68 63.26
CA VAL A 673 -59.11 8.93 62.46
C VAL A 673 -60.50 9.08 61.82
N ASP A 674 -61.26 7.98 61.69
CA ASP A 674 -62.61 7.99 61.13
C ASP A 674 -63.68 8.12 62.23
N PRO A 675 -64.45 9.22 62.30
CA PRO A 675 -65.48 9.44 63.31
C PRO A 675 -66.71 8.52 63.14
N THR A 676 -66.81 7.78 62.03
CA THR A 676 -67.89 6.80 61.80
C THR A 676 -67.60 5.43 62.38
N ILE A 677 -66.34 5.13 62.74
CA ILE A 677 -65.96 3.91 63.46
C ILE A 677 -66.45 4.03 64.91
N LYS A 678 -67.56 3.35 65.21
CA LYS A 678 -68.16 3.32 66.55
C LYS A 678 -67.56 2.27 67.47
N GLU A 679 -66.88 1.27 66.91
CA GLU A 679 -66.24 0.18 67.65
C GLU A 679 -65.00 -0.29 66.88
N ALA A 680 -63.87 -0.45 67.58
CA ALA A 680 -62.67 -1.07 67.06
C ALA A 680 -62.37 -2.30 67.93
N LYS A 681 -62.30 -3.48 67.32
CA LYS A 681 -61.96 -4.73 68.01
C LYS A 681 -60.51 -5.08 67.71
N LEU A 682 -59.69 -5.18 68.76
CA LEU A 682 -58.38 -5.82 68.66
C LEU A 682 -58.53 -7.30 68.93
N LEU A 683 -58.12 -8.11 67.96
CA LEU A 683 -57.95 -9.54 68.15
C LEU A 683 -56.47 -9.82 68.40
N PHE A 684 -56.16 -10.33 69.58
CA PHE A 684 -54.85 -10.88 69.88
C PHE A 684 -54.85 -12.37 69.53
N GLU A 685 -54.51 -12.69 68.29
CA GLU A 685 -54.24 -14.07 67.89
C GLU A 685 -52.84 -14.48 68.35
N TYR A 686 -52.76 -15.58 69.10
CA TYR A 686 -51.49 -16.13 69.57
C TYR A 686 -51.31 -17.54 69.02
N ASP A 687 -50.11 -17.82 68.51
CA ASP A 687 -49.66 -19.19 68.29
C ASP A 687 -49.12 -19.72 69.63
N LYS A 688 -49.65 -20.87 70.07
CA LYS A 688 -49.26 -21.57 71.32
C LYS A 688 -47.75 -21.85 71.43
N PHE A 689 -46.97 -21.69 70.35
CA PHE A 689 -45.56 -22.07 70.30
C PHE A 689 -44.53 -20.93 70.25
N ASN A 690 -44.92 -19.65 70.23
CA ASN A 690 -44.02 -18.62 69.66
C ASN A 690 -43.84 -17.31 70.43
N TRP A 691 -43.77 -17.34 71.78
CA TRP A 691 -43.48 -16.11 72.53
C TRP A 691 -42.03 -15.59 72.35
N PHE A 692 -41.04 -16.42 71.98
CA PHE A 692 -39.62 -15.99 72.06
C PHE A 692 -38.64 -16.63 71.04
N ARG A 693 -39.04 -17.02 69.82
CA ARG A 693 -38.04 -17.46 68.82
C ARG A 693 -37.39 -16.30 68.09
N LYS A 694 -36.13 -16.08 68.46
CA LYS A 694 -35.06 -15.40 67.70
C LYS A 694 -35.16 -15.74 66.20
N ARG A 695 -35.24 -14.71 65.33
CA ARG A 695 -34.84 -14.84 63.91
C ARG A 695 -33.44 -15.46 63.90
N ARG A 696 -33.30 -16.66 63.32
CA ARG A 696 -31.98 -17.12 62.87
C ARG A 696 -31.66 -16.37 61.59
N SER A 697 -30.47 -15.78 61.58
CA SER A 697 -29.73 -15.31 60.41
C SER A 697 -29.71 -16.35 59.30
#